data_AF-A0A1V5PPU6-F1
#
_entry.id   AF-A0A1V5PPU6-F1
#
_cell.length_a   1.000
_cell.length_b   1.000
_cell.length_c   1.000
_cell.angle_alpha   90.00
_cell.angle_beta   90.00
_cell.angle_gamma   90.00
#
_symmetry.space_group_name_H-M   'P 1'
#
loop_
_entity.id
_entity.type
_entity.pdbx_description
1 polymer ?
#
loop_
_entity_poly.entity_id
_entity_poly.type
_entity_poly.pdbx_seq_one_letter_code
_entity_poly.pdbx_strand_id
1 'polypeptide(L)'
;MKETEIHEPICVLPRGGVIARTSAGFIQVGATPETIKDTMLRESDVPQIYLLPERLFSFENGISVADFEFPIYYNFYLKNRKTFILGTEEDLKKVSTVIRESLYGPSRIHLEMDYIKKTRAFPRLKKEMMYFKFEPKLGRNVIMDDIVSFIPLNRGEFFNFNGLHIINLEKENFLVKDGDREIFLPKSFRFPTTKFSSALSSSCYSPPVFGITVIGSSHGFDPYEKTTGFIIWINRKGILVDPPVNTTRWLKENRINTKLICDLILTHCHGDHDAGTLQKILEERRLKLHTTRTIKDSFIKKYSMLTGIPPEFLEKMFDFKQVIIDKPHKILNSEFIFKYSFHSIPTIWFQNFFRDKSFVYSADMFNYPPAMEEIQKKKIMTKERAEEFLKFPWHHSLILHEAGIPPIHTPIKFLEELDNSIKERLYLIHISIKSVPEGKGLKLARSGIENTISCLVSDLTRNLLEEKMDIISNTEIFRNLEFEEVIPLIEKSWYEEFKSGELVVKCGEEGEKFYIIHSGEASIVMDGKEVNTYSTYDYFGETSIIFNIPRTATIYAKTYLKVLVINKIDFLYLMKHTGILYKAKNLSIIRALDSWELFSETFIFRCFSPTQKTELQAIMDYRIIKKNTPFIKKGEKAINAYLIKSGKVKITGQSFTCEAKRSDFIANISFLRRYPFYNFDALALDDVEVFTLNMKKFKPFLEKNPGIKVKLIKLNPLNNI
;
A
#
# COMPACT_ATOMS: atom_id res chain seq x y z
N MET A 1 15.92 0.49 -22.27
CA MET A 1 15.45 -0.17 -23.51
C MET A 1 16.34 0.29 -24.64
N LYS A 2 16.79 -0.62 -25.52
CA LYS A 2 17.55 -0.27 -26.74
C LYS A 2 16.60 0.41 -27.75
N GLU A 3 17.13 1.34 -28.52
CA GLU A 3 16.48 2.31 -29.43
C GLU A 3 15.65 1.74 -30.60
N THR A 4 15.22 0.48 -30.58
CA THR A 4 14.62 -0.18 -31.75
C THR A 4 13.08 -0.26 -31.77
N GLU A 5 12.37 0.51 -30.93
CA GLU A 5 10.88 0.53 -30.88
C GLU A 5 10.26 1.93 -31.13
N ILE A 6 10.91 2.79 -31.94
CA ILE A 6 10.34 4.11 -32.30
C ILE A 6 9.77 4.06 -33.72
N HIS A 7 8.72 3.25 -33.91
CA HIS A 7 7.90 3.29 -35.13
C HIS A 7 6.42 3.57 -34.86
N GLU A 8 5.97 3.61 -33.60
CA GLU A 8 4.60 3.98 -33.26
C GLU A 8 4.49 5.47 -32.89
N PRO A 9 3.46 6.20 -33.36
CA PRO A 9 3.23 7.62 -33.02
C PRO A 9 2.88 7.83 -31.53
N ILE A 10 2.66 6.75 -30.80
CA ILE A 10 2.20 6.71 -29.41
C ILE A 10 3.04 5.66 -28.66
N CYS A 11 3.35 5.91 -27.39
CA CYS A 11 4.11 4.99 -26.55
C CYS A 11 3.49 4.88 -25.15
N VAL A 12 3.26 3.65 -24.68
CA VAL A 12 2.83 3.38 -23.30
C VAL A 12 4.04 3.45 -22.37
N LEU A 13 3.94 4.22 -21.29
CA LEU A 13 5.04 4.39 -20.35
C LEU A 13 5.14 3.19 -19.38
N PRO A 14 6.38 2.78 -18.98
CA PRO A 14 6.61 1.70 -18.02
C PRO A 14 5.83 1.84 -16.70
N ARG A 15 5.74 3.05 -16.15
CA ARG A 15 5.02 3.34 -14.90
C ARG A 15 3.53 3.68 -15.11
N GLY A 16 3.06 3.62 -16.36
CA GLY A 16 1.69 3.92 -16.76
C GLY A 16 1.55 5.31 -17.39
N GLY A 17 0.48 5.49 -18.14
CA GLY A 17 0.27 6.67 -18.99
C GLY A 17 0.68 6.41 -20.44
N VAL A 18 0.26 7.30 -21.32
CA VAL A 18 0.47 7.18 -22.76
C VAL A 18 1.01 8.50 -23.28
N ILE A 19 2.12 8.48 -23.99
CA ILE A 19 2.71 9.69 -24.59
C ILE A 19 2.62 9.65 -26.11
N ALA A 20 2.51 10.83 -26.71
CA ALA A 20 2.67 11.04 -28.15
C ALA A 20 3.66 12.16 -28.42
N ARG A 21 4.53 11.97 -29.43
CA ARG A 21 5.46 13.00 -29.89
C ARG A 21 4.76 13.93 -30.87
N THR A 22 4.87 15.23 -30.66
CA THR A 22 4.32 16.27 -31.54
C THR A 22 5.36 17.35 -31.84
N SER A 23 5.05 18.25 -32.77
CA SER A 23 5.88 19.43 -33.08
C SER A 23 6.09 20.37 -31.87
N ALA A 24 5.15 20.42 -30.93
CA ALA A 24 5.27 21.21 -29.70
C ALA A 24 5.87 20.44 -28.50
N GLY A 25 6.39 19.21 -28.72
CA GLY A 25 6.93 18.33 -27.68
C GLY A 25 6.02 17.15 -27.35
N PHE A 26 6.27 16.47 -26.24
CA PHE A 26 5.42 15.36 -25.81
C PHE A 26 4.10 15.85 -25.20
N ILE A 27 3.01 15.14 -25.53
CA ILE A 27 1.72 15.19 -24.84
C ILE A 27 1.53 13.86 -24.11
N GLN A 28 0.96 13.89 -22.90
CA GLN A 28 0.75 12.68 -22.10
C GLN A 28 -0.69 12.54 -21.62
N VAL A 29 -1.29 11.36 -21.79
CA VAL A 29 -2.55 10.98 -21.14
C VAL A 29 -2.26 10.29 -19.81
N GLY A 30 -2.81 10.86 -18.73
CA GLY A 30 -2.63 10.41 -17.36
C GLY A 30 -1.20 10.55 -16.85
N ALA A 31 -1.04 10.66 -15.54
CA ALA A 31 0.26 10.67 -14.88
C ALA A 31 0.13 9.84 -13.60
N THR A 32 0.83 8.72 -13.52
CA THR A 32 0.87 7.92 -12.29
C THR A 32 2.04 8.42 -11.42
N PRO A 33 2.07 8.08 -10.12
CA PRO A 33 3.21 8.39 -9.27
C PRO A 33 4.53 7.95 -9.93
N GLU A 34 5.54 8.82 -9.86
CA GLU A 34 6.86 8.61 -10.46
C GLU A 34 6.92 8.53 -12.01
N THR A 35 5.80 8.66 -12.75
CA THR A 35 5.80 8.56 -14.23
C THR A 35 6.70 9.58 -14.91
N ILE A 36 6.89 10.76 -14.31
CA ILE A 36 7.81 11.78 -14.83
C ILE A 36 9.21 11.23 -15.11
N LYS A 37 9.68 10.27 -14.30
CA LYS A 37 10.98 9.60 -14.43
C LYS A 37 11.13 8.90 -15.79
N ASP A 38 10.05 8.36 -16.34
CA ASP A 38 10.05 7.71 -17.65
C ASP A 38 10.24 8.72 -18.79
N THR A 39 9.83 9.97 -18.58
CA THR A 39 9.93 11.05 -19.58
C THR A 39 11.21 11.87 -19.45
N MET A 40 11.77 12.02 -18.25
CA MET A 40 13.06 12.69 -18.00
C MET A 40 14.24 12.02 -18.72
N LEU A 41 14.13 10.72 -19.01
CA LEU A 41 15.15 9.94 -19.71
C LEU A 41 15.07 10.05 -21.24
N ARG A 42 14.09 10.78 -21.79
CA ARG A 42 13.85 10.84 -23.24
C ARG A 42 14.36 12.15 -23.83
N GLU A 43 14.78 12.09 -25.11
CA GLU A 43 15.34 13.23 -25.84
C GLU A 43 14.38 14.43 -25.96
N SER A 44 13.06 14.19 -26.09
CA SER A 44 12.08 15.28 -26.23
C SER A 44 11.51 15.84 -24.91
N ASP A 45 12.20 15.58 -23.78
CA ASP A 45 11.96 16.19 -22.47
C ASP A 45 10.61 15.84 -21.80
N VAL A 46 10.36 16.35 -20.59
CA VAL A 46 9.09 16.13 -19.87
C VAL A 46 7.92 16.84 -20.59
N PRO A 47 6.72 16.22 -20.68
CA PRO A 47 5.55 16.85 -21.28
C PRO A 47 5.15 18.18 -20.63
N GLN A 48 4.64 19.11 -21.46
CA GLN A 48 4.03 20.34 -20.98
C GLN A 48 2.50 20.22 -20.90
N ILE A 49 1.90 19.36 -21.73
CA ILE A 49 0.47 19.15 -21.84
C ILE A 49 0.13 17.75 -21.32
N TYR A 50 -0.80 17.70 -20.36
CA TYR A 50 -1.35 16.48 -19.82
C TYR A 50 -2.86 16.42 -20.07
N LEU A 51 -3.34 15.28 -20.57
CA LEU A 51 -4.76 15.00 -20.77
C LEU A 51 -5.26 14.09 -19.64
N LEU A 52 -6.34 14.48 -18.98
CA LEU A 52 -6.93 13.66 -17.92
C LEU A 52 -7.55 12.39 -18.51
N PRO A 53 -7.20 11.20 -17.99
CA PRO A 53 -7.81 9.95 -18.42
C PRO A 53 -9.27 9.86 -17.95
N GLU A 54 -10.01 8.88 -18.48
CA GLU A 54 -11.42 8.64 -18.13
C GLU A 54 -11.64 8.40 -16.62
N ARG A 55 -10.64 7.85 -15.94
CA ARG A 55 -10.66 7.59 -14.50
C ARG A 55 -9.42 8.19 -13.88
N LEU A 56 -9.55 8.86 -12.74
CA LEU A 56 -8.40 9.47 -12.01
C LEU A 56 -7.65 8.48 -11.10
N PHE A 57 -8.17 7.26 -10.93
CA PHE A 57 -7.58 6.23 -10.07
C PHE A 57 -7.76 4.82 -10.65
N SER A 58 -6.70 4.00 -10.57
CA SER A 58 -6.74 2.59 -10.94
C SER A 58 -7.02 1.72 -9.71
N PHE A 59 -8.24 1.20 -9.56
CA PHE A 59 -8.58 0.29 -8.46
C PHE A 59 -7.94 -1.10 -8.57
N GLU A 60 -7.55 -1.49 -9.79
CA GLU A 60 -6.83 -2.73 -10.02
C GLU A 60 -5.42 -2.65 -9.42
N ASN A 61 -4.70 -1.56 -9.69
CA ASN A 61 -3.33 -1.35 -9.22
C ASN A 61 -3.25 -0.60 -7.89
N GLY A 62 -4.34 0.02 -7.43
CA GLY A 62 -4.41 0.79 -6.19
C GLY A 62 -3.64 2.12 -6.23
N ILE A 63 -3.42 2.70 -7.41
CA ILE A 63 -2.63 3.93 -7.58
C ILE A 63 -3.38 5.03 -8.34
N SER A 64 -2.99 6.28 -8.09
CA SER A 64 -3.44 7.44 -8.86
C SER A 64 -2.99 7.34 -10.32
N VAL A 65 -3.80 7.86 -11.24
CA VAL A 65 -3.41 8.09 -12.64
C VAL A 65 -3.50 9.58 -13.02
N ALA A 66 -3.60 10.44 -12.01
CA ALA A 66 -3.69 11.89 -12.11
C ALA A 66 -2.79 12.58 -11.06
N ASP A 67 -1.55 12.10 -10.92
CA ASP A 67 -0.52 12.64 -10.05
C ASP A 67 0.40 13.59 -10.83
N PHE A 68 0.20 14.90 -10.64
CA PHE A 68 0.86 15.95 -11.42
C PHE A 68 1.84 16.80 -10.61
N GLU A 69 2.11 16.44 -9.36
CA GLU A 69 2.95 17.25 -8.46
C GLU A 69 4.36 17.49 -9.05
N PHE A 70 5.07 16.41 -9.35
CA PHE A 70 6.41 16.48 -9.94
C PHE A 70 6.42 17.04 -11.36
N PRO A 71 5.49 16.67 -12.27
CA PRO A 71 5.36 17.34 -13.57
C PRO A 71 5.25 18.86 -13.49
N ILE A 72 4.46 19.37 -12.54
CA ILE A 72 4.27 20.82 -12.34
C ILE A 72 5.55 21.46 -11.83
N TYR A 73 6.16 20.89 -10.78
CA TYR A 73 7.43 21.41 -10.25
C TYR A 73 8.57 21.39 -11.27
N TYR A 74 8.70 20.31 -12.04
CA TYR A 74 9.74 20.20 -13.07
C TYR A 74 9.57 21.27 -14.16
N ASN A 75 8.36 21.42 -14.69
CA ASN A 75 8.09 22.42 -15.72
C ASN A 75 8.33 23.85 -15.19
N PHE A 76 7.86 24.16 -13.97
CA PHE A 76 7.99 25.50 -13.42
C PHE A 76 9.43 25.83 -12.99
N TYR A 77 10.04 25.04 -12.12
CA TYR A 77 11.35 25.37 -11.53
C TYR A 77 12.53 25.05 -12.45
N LEU A 78 12.47 23.97 -13.23
CA LEU A 78 13.58 23.52 -14.07
C LEU A 78 13.45 23.96 -15.53
N LYS A 79 12.22 24.06 -16.06
CA LYS A 79 11.97 24.48 -17.46
C LYS A 79 11.44 25.91 -17.60
N ASN A 80 11.18 26.62 -16.50
CA ASN A 80 10.63 27.98 -16.47
C ASN A 80 9.38 28.13 -17.36
N ARG A 81 8.50 27.12 -17.37
CA ARG A 81 7.26 27.13 -18.14
C ARG A 81 6.10 26.54 -17.33
N LYS A 82 4.88 26.88 -17.73
CA LYS A 82 3.66 26.39 -17.09
C LYS A 82 3.24 25.02 -17.63
N THR A 83 2.68 24.17 -16.78
CA THR A 83 2.01 22.91 -17.16
C THR A 83 0.55 23.14 -17.51
N PHE A 84 0.05 22.50 -18.57
CA PHE A 84 -1.37 22.54 -18.98
C PHE A 84 -2.01 21.19 -18.70
N ILE A 85 -3.12 21.19 -17.96
CA ILE A 85 -3.92 20.00 -17.67
C ILE A 85 -5.30 20.17 -18.30
N LEU A 86 -5.64 19.29 -19.23
CA LEU A 86 -6.90 19.34 -19.99
C LEU A 86 -7.81 18.20 -19.55
N GLY A 87 -9.10 18.47 -19.39
CA GLY A 87 -10.08 17.45 -19.04
C GLY A 87 -11.48 18.02 -18.84
N THR A 88 -12.41 17.21 -18.34
CA THR A 88 -13.75 17.69 -17.99
C THR A 88 -13.67 18.69 -16.83
N GLU A 89 -14.60 19.65 -16.76
CA GLU A 89 -14.63 20.60 -15.64
C GLU A 89 -14.69 19.90 -14.26
N GLU A 90 -15.45 18.81 -14.18
CA GLU A 90 -15.60 18.04 -12.94
C GLU A 90 -14.27 17.44 -12.49
N ASP A 91 -13.53 16.82 -13.41
CA ASP A 91 -12.26 16.19 -13.08
C ASP A 91 -11.15 17.22 -12.83
N LEU A 92 -11.16 18.36 -13.52
CA LEU A 92 -10.25 19.46 -13.23
C LEU A 92 -10.47 20.04 -11.82
N LYS A 93 -11.72 20.12 -11.34
CA LYS A 93 -12.03 20.52 -9.95
C LYS A 93 -11.48 19.51 -8.93
N LYS A 94 -11.58 18.22 -9.22
CA LYS A 94 -11.00 17.16 -8.36
C LYS A 94 -9.47 17.23 -8.33
N VAL A 95 -8.83 17.29 -9.50
CA VAL A 95 -7.37 17.31 -9.65
C VAL A 95 -6.76 18.60 -9.07
N SER A 96 -7.38 19.76 -9.30
CA SER A 96 -6.92 21.01 -8.68
C SER A 96 -6.98 20.97 -7.15
N THR A 97 -7.95 20.26 -6.57
CA THR A 97 -8.02 20.03 -5.12
C THR A 97 -6.87 19.14 -4.64
N VAL A 98 -6.57 18.06 -5.35
CA VAL A 98 -5.45 17.14 -5.06
C VAL A 98 -4.10 17.86 -5.11
N ILE A 99 -3.88 18.65 -6.16
CA ILE A 99 -2.66 19.46 -6.34
C ILE A 99 -2.56 20.51 -5.24
N ARG A 100 -3.67 21.11 -4.81
CA ARG A 100 -3.66 22.08 -3.71
C ARG A 100 -3.24 21.45 -2.39
N GLU A 101 -3.78 20.28 -2.05
CA GLU A 101 -3.41 19.57 -0.82
C GLU A 101 -1.92 19.19 -0.82
N SER A 102 -1.40 18.72 -1.95
CA SER A 102 0.00 18.28 -2.05
C SER A 102 0.96 19.48 -2.09
N LEU A 103 0.69 20.48 -2.94
CA LEU A 103 1.60 21.62 -3.13
C LEU A 103 1.48 22.69 -2.05
N TYR A 104 0.31 22.92 -1.46
CA TYR A 104 0.08 24.05 -0.53
C TYR A 104 -0.32 23.60 0.87
N GLY A 105 -0.57 22.31 1.06
CA GLY A 105 -1.07 21.74 2.30
C GLY A 105 -2.57 21.97 2.49
N PRO A 106 -3.13 21.43 3.59
CA PRO A 106 -4.55 21.51 3.87
C PRO A 106 -4.98 22.94 4.24
N SER A 107 -6.15 23.34 3.74
CA SER A 107 -6.75 24.64 4.10
C SER A 107 -7.11 24.74 5.58
N ARG A 108 -7.44 23.60 6.20
CA ARG A 108 -7.73 23.47 7.63
C ARG A 108 -6.62 22.67 8.32
N ILE A 109 -6.04 23.28 9.34
CA ILE A 109 -5.01 22.69 10.19
C ILE A 109 -5.60 22.58 11.60
N HIS A 110 -5.54 21.39 12.19
CA HIS A 110 -6.19 21.01 13.44
C HIS A 110 -5.18 20.97 14.61
N LEU A 111 -4.37 22.02 14.77
CA LEU A 111 -3.31 22.04 15.79
C LEU A 111 -3.83 21.83 17.22
N GLU A 112 -5.06 22.26 17.51
CA GLU A 112 -5.74 22.02 18.78
C GLU A 112 -6.12 20.55 19.03
N MET A 113 -6.27 19.75 17.96
CA MET A 113 -6.51 18.31 18.07
C MET A 113 -5.19 17.53 18.07
N ASP A 114 -4.14 18.09 17.47
CA ASP A 114 -2.83 17.46 17.34
C ASP A 114 -1.96 17.66 18.59
N TYR A 115 -2.34 18.56 19.51
CA TYR A 115 -1.68 18.80 20.79
C TYR A 115 -2.64 18.71 21.97
N ILE A 116 -2.18 18.19 23.12
CA ILE A 116 -2.95 18.24 24.38
C ILE A 116 -3.04 19.68 24.90
N LYS A 117 -1.91 20.39 24.84
CA LYS A 117 -1.77 21.79 25.27
C LYS A 117 -0.69 22.47 24.45
N LYS A 118 -0.79 23.79 24.32
CA LYS A 118 0.24 24.58 23.66
C LYS A 118 1.56 24.47 24.43
N THR A 119 2.61 24.03 23.76
CA THR A 119 3.98 24.02 24.29
C THR A 119 4.66 25.36 24.02
N ARG A 120 5.85 25.58 24.61
CA ARG A 120 6.62 26.81 24.31
C ARG A 120 7.09 26.86 22.85
N ALA A 121 7.38 25.69 22.27
CA ALA A 121 7.75 25.50 20.87
C ALA A 121 6.53 25.27 19.95
N PHE A 122 5.33 25.75 20.33
CA PHE A 122 4.12 25.50 19.53
C PHE A 122 4.24 26.12 18.12
N PRO A 123 3.96 25.36 17.05
CA PRO A 123 4.26 25.78 15.69
C PRO A 123 3.25 26.82 15.18
N ARG A 124 3.73 27.67 14.27
CA ARG A 124 2.93 28.60 13.48
C ARG A 124 2.79 28.06 12.06
N LEU A 125 2.30 26.82 11.93
CA LEU A 125 2.34 26.04 10.68
C LEU A 125 1.96 26.83 9.41
N LYS A 126 0.89 27.65 9.44
CA LYS A 126 0.51 28.48 8.28
C LYS A 126 1.60 29.45 7.83
N LYS A 127 2.27 30.14 8.78
CA LYS A 127 3.37 31.06 8.47
C LYS A 127 4.62 30.29 8.05
N GLU A 128 4.90 29.19 8.74
CA GLU A 128 6.01 28.30 8.46
C GLU A 128 5.93 27.73 7.03
N MET A 129 4.78 27.20 6.61
CA MET A 129 4.57 26.68 5.26
C MET A 129 4.71 27.77 4.18
N MET A 130 4.20 28.98 4.45
CA MET A 130 4.25 30.11 3.50
C MET A 130 5.68 30.59 3.21
N TYR A 131 6.63 30.34 4.12
CA TYR A 131 8.05 30.64 3.89
C TYR A 131 8.57 29.92 2.64
N PHE A 132 8.20 28.65 2.45
CA PHE A 132 8.64 27.84 1.32
C PHE A 132 7.90 28.14 0.00
N LYS A 133 6.94 29.08 0.00
CA LYS A 133 6.19 29.46 -1.20
C LYS A 133 6.72 30.71 -1.86
N PHE A 134 7.70 31.39 -1.26
CA PHE A 134 8.30 32.58 -1.84
C PHE A 134 9.20 32.23 -3.02
N GLU A 135 8.96 32.84 -4.18
CA GLU A 135 9.80 32.69 -5.37
C GLU A 135 10.52 34.01 -5.66
N PRO A 136 11.86 34.07 -5.51
CA PRO A 136 12.64 35.27 -5.76
C PRO A 136 12.41 35.89 -7.14
N LYS A 137 12.24 35.08 -8.20
CA LYS A 137 11.99 35.57 -9.57
C LYS A 137 10.66 36.34 -9.70
N LEU A 138 9.67 36.00 -8.88
CA LEU A 138 8.37 36.66 -8.86
C LEU A 138 8.29 37.79 -7.83
N GLY A 139 9.21 37.83 -6.86
CA GLY A 139 9.18 38.77 -5.74
C GLY A 139 8.00 38.56 -4.78
N ARG A 140 7.27 37.44 -4.89
CA ARG A 140 6.09 37.12 -4.08
C ARG A 140 5.94 35.61 -3.91
N ASN A 141 4.94 35.21 -3.12
CA ASN A 141 4.57 33.80 -3.02
C ASN A 141 3.95 33.32 -4.34
N VAL A 142 4.37 32.13 -4.75
CA VAL A 142 3.84 31.39 -5.89
C VAL A 142 2.38 31.04 -5.62
N ILE A 143 1.51 31.27 -6.60
CA ILE A 143 0.12 30.84 -6.61
C ILE A 143 -0.08 29.76 -7.67
N MET A 144 -1.19 29.02 -7.57
CA MET A 144 -1.50 27.90 -8.48
C MET A 144 -1.45 28.32 -9.96
N ASP A 145 -1.99 29.50 -10.25
CA ASP A 145 -2.04 30.04 -11.60
C ASP A 145 -0.68 30.46 -12.15
N ASP A 146 0.39 30.50 -11.36
CA ASP A 146 1.74 30.71 -11.88
C ASP A 146 2.31 29.42 -12.52
N ILE A 147 1.94 28.26 -11.98
CA ILE A 147 2.63 26.98 -12.22
C ILE A 147 1.81 25.99 -13.07
N VAL A 148 0.48 26.09 -13.04
CA VAL A 148 -0.41 25.19 -13.78
C VAL A 148 -1.64 25.93 -14.34
N SER A 149 -2.11 25.49 -15.50
CA SER A 149 -3.37 25.95 -16.11
C SER A 149 -4.29 24.76 -16.30
N PHE A 150 -5.50 24.86 -15.73
CA PHE A 150 -6.58 23.89 -15.92
C PHE A 150 -7.46 24.34 -17.07
N ILE A 151 -7.52 23.54 -18.13
CA ILE A 151 -8.22 23.89 -19.37
C ILE A 151 -9.41 22.95 -19.54
N PRO A 152 -10.64 23.43 -19.36
CA PRO A 152 -11.84 22.66 -19.68
C PRO A 152 -11.77 22.22 -21.15
N LEU A 153 -12.02 20.93 -21.36
CA LEU A 153 -12.11 20.33 -22.68
C LEU A 153 -13.27 19.34 -22.66
N ASN A 154 -14.49 19.87 -22.76
CA ASN A 154 -15.70 19.06 -22.84
C ASN A 154 -15.81 18.42 -24.23
N ARG A 155 -16.83 17.57 -24.40
CA ARG A 155 -17.03 16.82 -25.65
C ARG A 155 -17.23 17.77 -26.83
N GLY A 156 -16.50 17.52 -27.91
CA GLY A 156 -16.57 18.33 -29.14
C GLY A 156 -15.85 19.68 -29.06
N GLU A 157 -15.37 20.08 -27.88
CA GLU A 157 -14.51 21.26 -27.72
C GLU A 157 -13.08 20.93 -28.16
N PHE A 158 -12.33 21.98 -28.48
CA PHE A 158 -10.94 21.89 -28.88
C PHE A 158 -10.08 22.91 -28.13
N PHE A 159 -8.80 22.58 -27.98
CA PHE A 159 -7.79 23.47 -27.42
C PHE A 159 -6.63 23.60 -28.40
N ASN A 160 -6.16 24.83 -28.59
CA ASN A 160 -5.05 25.16 -29.48
C ASN A 160 -3.80 25.50 -28.68
N PHE A 161 -2.68 24.89 -29.05
CA PHE A 161 -1.38 25.19 -28.42
C PHE A 161 -0.24 25.02 -29.41
N ASN A 162 0.49 26.09 -29.71
CA ASN A 162 1.66 26.08 -30.61
C ASN A 162 1.44 25.31 -31.93
N GLY A 163 0.28 25.50 -32.57
CA GLY A 163 -0.08 24.83 -33.82
C GLY A 163 -0.73 23.44 -33.67
N LEU A 164 -0.83 22.91 -32.44
CA LEU A 164 -1.57 21.70 -32.15
C LEU A 164 -3.05 22.00 -31.94
N HIS A 165 -3.92 21.13 -32.46
CA HIS A 165 -5.35 21.13 -32.17
C HIS A 165 -5.74 19.85 -31.42
N ILE A 166 -6.10 19.99 -30.14
CA ILE A 166 -6.46 18.87 -29.26
C ILE A 166 -7.98 18.84 -29.09
N ILE A 167 -8.61 17.73 -29.42
CA ILE A 167 -10.08 17.57 -29.45
C ILE A 167 -10.48 16.39 -28.55
N ASN A 168 -11.49 16.59 -27.71
CA ASN A 168 -12.09 15.53 -26.93
C ASN A 168 -13.23 14.85 -27.72
N LEU A 169 -12.96 13.67 -28.30
CA LEU A 169 -13.93 12.92 -29.09
C LEU A 169 -14.96 12.17 -28.21
N GLU A 170 -16.09 11.77 -28.80
CA GLU A 170 -17.12 10.96 -28.10
C GLU A 170 -16.63 9.56 -27.69
N LYS A 171 -15.66 9.00 -28.44
CA LYS A 171 -15.11 7.64 -28.24
C LYS A 171 -14.08 7.60 -27.09
N GLU A 172 -13.46 6.44 -26.91
CA GLU A 172 -12.38 6.13 -25.95
C GLU A 172 -11.08 6.93 -26.16
N ASN A 173 -11.03 7.92 -27.06
CA ASN A 173 -9.80 8.62 -27.46
C ASN A 173 -9.94 10.15 -27.45
N PHE A 174 -8.81 10.84 -27.31
CA PHE A 174 -8.58 12.22 -27.73
C PHE A 174 -7.99 12.23 -29.15
N LEU A 175 -8.24 13.28 -29.92
CA LEU A 175 -7.60 13.52 -31.20
C LEU A 175 -6.65 14.71 -31.09
N VAL A 176 -5.39 14.51 -31.47
CA VAL A 176 -4.40 15.59 -31.59
C VAL A 176 -4.08 15.74 -33.07
N LYS A 177 -4.36 16.92 -33.64
CA LYS A 177 -3.90 17.29 -34.98
C LYS A 177 -2.63 18.13 -34.88
N ASP A 178 -1.61 17.71 -35.60
CA ASP A 178 -0.28 18.33 -35.66
C ASP A 178 0.12 18.50 -37.13
N GLY A 179 -0.26 19.65 -37.71
CA GLY A 179 -0.27 19.83 -39.15
C GLY A 179 -1.20 18.80 -39.82
N ASP A 180 -0.67 18.03 -40.77
CA ASP A 180 -1.40 16.97 -41.48
C ASP A 180 -1.47 15.64 -40.69
N ARG A 181 -0.80 15.55 -39.54
CA ARG A 181 -0.78 14.33 -38.72
C ARG A 181 -1.96 14.30 -37.75
N GLU A 182 -2.69 13.20 -37.73
CA GLU A 182 -3.73 12.91 -36.74
C GLU A 182 -3.29 11.80 -35.79
N ILE A 183 -3.26 12.09 -34.48
CA ILE A 183 -2.84 11.16 -33.44
C ILE A 183 -4.02 10.89 -32.50
N PHE A 184 -4.41 9.62 -32.37
CA PHE A 184 -5.52 9.19 -31.51
C PHE A 184 -4.99 8.67 -30.18
N LEU A 185 -5.08 9.50 -29.14
CA LEU A 185 -4.59 9.18 -27.80
C LEU A 185 -5.69 8.53 -26.95
N PRO A 186 -5.49 7.32 -26.39
CA PRO A 186 -6.53 6.66 -25.62
C PRO A 186 -6.75 7.29 -24.24
N LYS A 187 -8.02 7.42 -23.84
CA LYS A 187 -8.46 7.94 -22.53
C LYS A 187 -8.26 6.94 -21.40
N SER A 188 -8.04 5.68 -21.72
CA SER A 188 -7.72 4.62 -20.79
C SER A 188 -6.43 3.93 -21.24
N PHE A 189 -5.66 3.41 -20.28
CA PHE A 189 -4.43 2.69 -20.59
C PHE A 189 -4.22 1.54 -19.61
N ARG A 190 -3.51 0.53 -20.10
CA ARG A 190 -3.10 -0.62 -19.28
C ARG A 190 -1.74 -0.35 -18.69
N PHE A 191 -1.54 -0.87 -17.49
CA PHE A 191 -0.22 -0.93 -16.89
C PHE A 191 0.57 -2.05 -17.57
N PRO A 192 1.83 -1.82 -17.96
CA PRO A 192 2.67 -2.88 -18.49
C PRO A 192 2.75 -4.05 -17.51
N THR A 193 2.54 -5.27 -18.01
CA THR A 193 2.65 -6.48 -17.20
C THR A 193 4.12 -6.75 -16.91
N THR A 194 4.58 -6.32 -15.74
CA THR A 194 5.90 -6.69 -15.24
C THR A 194 5.82 -8.13 -14.72
N LYS A 195 6.49 -9.07 -15.39
CA LYS A 195 6.67 -10.43 -14.88
C LYS A 195 7.43 -10.37 -13.55
N PHE A 196 7.08 -11.22 -12.57
CA PHE A 196 7.92 -11.41 -11.38
C PHE A 196 9.32 -11.82 -11.87
N SER A 197 10.36 -11.09 -11.45
CA SER A 197 11.72 -11.54 -11.69
C SER A 197 11.90 -12.89 -10.99
N SER A 198 12.24 -13.92 -11.76
CA SER A 198 12.52 -15.26 -11.25
C SER A 198 13.88 -15.36 -10.55
N ALA A 199 14.70 -14.30 -10.61
CA ALA A 199 15.96 -14.20 -9.88
C ALA A 199 15.66 -13.91 -8.40
N LEU A 200 15.11 -14.92 -7.72
CA LEU A 200 14.88 -14.89 -6.29
C LEU A 200 16.23 -15.04 -5.58
N SER A 201 16.54 -14.11 -4.67
CA SER A 201 17.59 -14.31 -3.68
C SER A 201 17.42 -15.67 -3.00
N SER A 202 18.50 -16.46 -2.95
CA SER A 202 18.52 -17.79 -2.33
C SER A 202 18.48 -17.72 -0.80
N SER A 203 18.76 -16.56 -0.19
CA SER A 203 18.75 -16.37 1.25
C SER A 203 17.37 -15.91 1.74
N CYS A 204 16.80 -16.61 2.72
CA CYS A 204 15.62 -16.17 3.44
C CYS A 204 15.94 -14.89 4.23
N TYR A 205 15.30 -13.77 3.89
CA TYR A 205 15.40 -12.55 4.70
C TYR A 205 14.68 -12.77 6.03
N SER A 206 15.43 -12.74 7.14
CA SER A 206 14.88 -12.72 8.49
C SER A 206 14.88 -11.29 9.00
N PRO A 207 13.72 -10.67 9.24
CA PRO A 207 13.67 -9.33 9.80
C PRO A 207 14.44 -9.22 11.12
N PRO A 208 15.21 -8.14 11.31
CA PRO A 208 15.97 -7.95 12.55
C PRO A 208 15.05 -7.68 13.73
N VAL A 209 15.58 -7.89 14.94
CA VAL A 209 14.87 -7.53 16.18
C VAL A 209 14.72 -6.01 16.27
N PHE A 210 15.73 -5.24 15.88
CA PHE A 210 15.64 -3.80 15.73
C PHE A 210 16.48 -3.34 14.53
N GLY A 211 15.92 -2.51 13.65
CA GLY A 211 16.64 -2.03 12.48
C GLY A 211 15.74 -1.40 11.43
N ILE A 212 16.33 -1.04 10.29
CA ILE A 212 15.63 -0.36 9.19
C ILE A 212 15.95 -1.04 7.87
N THR A 213 14.91 -1.30 7.08
CA THR A 213 15.06 -1.69 5.67
C THR A 213 14.51 -0.61 4.77
N VAL A 214 15.35 -0.06 3.90
CA VAL A 214 14.95 0.98 2.96
C VAL A 214 14.37 0.34 1.70
N ILE A 215 13.19 0.78 1.29
CA ILE A 215 12.49 0.30 0.07
C ILE A 215 12.90 1.15 -1.13
N GLY A 216 12.94 2.46 -0.93
CA GLY A 216 13.49 3.44 -1.85
C GLY A 216 14.16 4.55 -1.07
N SER A 217 15.21 5.14 -1.65
CA SER A 217 16.14 6.02 -0.94
C SER A 217 16.29 7.40 -1.57
N SER A 218 15.64 7.64 -2.71
CA SER A 218 15.85 8.85 -3.51
C SER A 218 14.59 9.75 -3.53
N HIS A 219 14.72 10.90 -4.18
CA HIS A 219 13.65 11.89 -4.33
C HIS A 219 12.86 11.70 -5.64
N GLY A 220 11.75 12.41 -5.80
CA GLY A 220 10.89 12.30 -6.99
C GLY A 220 11.54 12.65 -8.34
N PHE A 221 12.66 13.38 -8.36
CA PHE A 221 13.39 13.75 -9.59
C PHE A 221 14.58 12.85 -9.96
N ASP A 222 14.80 11.73 -9.27
CA ASP A 222 15.84 10.77 -9.67
C ASP A 222 15.23 9.71 -10.58
N PRO A 223 15.56 9.65 -11.89
CA PRO A 223 14.88 8.75 -12.80
C PRO A 223 15.25 7.27 -12.62
N TYR A 224 16.30 6.97 -11.86
CA TYR A 224 16.83 5.62 -11.72
C TYR A 224 16.36 4.93 -10.44
N GLU A 225 16.14 5.69 -9.37
CA GLU A 225 15.81 5.17 -8.04
C GLU A 225 14.33 5.38 -7.68
N LYS A 226 13.82 4.60 -6.72
CA LYS A 226 12.47 4.75 -6.16
C LYS A 226 12.41 5.91 -5.16
N THR A 227 11.23 6.51 -5.00
CA THR A 227 10.98 7.49 -3.94
C THR A 227 11.19 6.91 -2.55
N THR A 228 11.36 7.80 -1.57
CA THR A 228 11.74 7.41 -0.22
C THR A 228 10.62 6.69 0.51
N GLY A 229 10.98 5.58 1.16
CA GLY A 229 10.16 4.91 2.16
C GLY A 229 10.85 3.67 2.69
N PHE A 230 10.49 3.26 3.90
CA PHE A 230 11.25 2.26 4.65
C PHE A 230 10.39 1.51 5.66
N ILE A 231 10.96 0.42 6.20
CA ILE A 231 10.37 -0.40 7.24
C ILE A 231 11.22 -0.26 8.49
N ILE A 232 10.61 0.14 9.60
CA ILE A 232 11.22 0.02 10.92
C ILE A 232 10.86 -1.37 11.46
N TRP A 233 11.88 -2.15 11.78
CA TRP A 233 11.71 -3.45 12.42
C TRP A 233 11.80 -3.31 13.92
N ILE A 234 10.78 -3.79 14.62
CA ILE A 234 10.72 -3.89 16.08
C ILE A 234 10.20 -5.28 16.41
N ASN A 235 11.01 -6.06 17.11
CA ASN A 235 10.77 -7.46 17.40
C ASN A 235 10.31 -8.25 16.16
N ARG A 236 11.05 -8.09 15.05
CA ARG A 236 10.80 -8.74 13.74
C ARG A 236 9.50 -8.35 13.03
N LYS A 237 8.73 -7.43 13.59
CA LYS A 237 7.55 -6.83 12.97
C LYS A 237 7.87 -5.48 12.36
N GLY A 238 7.23 -5.18 11.24
CA GLY A 238 7.48 -3.98 10.46
C GLY A 238 6.46 -2.88 10.74
N ILE A 239 6.95 -1.65 10.87
CA ILE A 239 6.18 -0.42 10.72
C ILE A 239 6.61 0.20 9.40
N LEU A 240 5.68 0.37 8.49
CA LEU A 240 5.95 0.96 7.18
C LEU A 240 5.87 2.49 7.30
N VAL A 241 6.88 3.19 6.80
CA VAL A 241 6.91 4.66 6.80
C VAL A 241 6.93 5.13 5.35
N ASP A 242 5.94 5.96 5.00
CA ASP A 242 5.78 6.59 3.68
C ASP A 242 6.06 5.64 2.50
N PRO A 243 5.29 4.55 2.34
CA PRO A 243 5.60 3.54 1.34
C PRO A 243 5.53 4.08 -0.09
N PRO A 244 6.53 3.80 -0.95
CA PRO A 244 6.45 4.03 -2.37
C PRO A 244 5.37 3.15 -3.02
N VAL A 245 4.96 3.50 -4.24
CA VAL A 245 4.08 2.63 -5.02
C VAL A 245 4.73 1.26 -5.25
N ASN A 246 3.89 0.24 -5.35
CA ASN A 246 4.26 -1.17 -5.51
C ASN A 246 5.04 -1.76 -4.31
N THR A 247 4.94 -1.16 -3.12
CA THR A 247 5.58 -1.70 -1.90
C THR A 247 5.14 -3.14 -1.60
N THR A 248 3.84 -3.48 -1.70
CA THR A 248 3.37 -4.86 -1.47
C THR A 248 4.00 -5.86 -2.44
N ARG A 249 4.21 -5.45 -3.69
CA ARG A 249 4.90 -6.26 -4.68
C ARG A 249 6.37 -6.42 -4.33
N TRP A 250 7.05 -5.34 -3.95
CA TRP A 250 8.45 -5.39 -3.51
C TRP A 250 8.65 -6.31 -2.31
N LEU A 251 7.73 -6.30 -1.34
CA LEU A 251 7.73 -7.23 -0.21
C LEU A 251 7.66 -8.70 -0.68
N LYS A 252 6.75 -9.00 -1.61
CA LYS A 252 6.60 -10.35 -2.18
C LYS A 252 7.83 -10.80 -2.96
N GLU A 253 8.41 -9.92 -3.78
CA GLU A 253 9.63 -10.19 -4.54
C GLU A 253 10.83 -10.49 -3.63
N ASN A 254 10.87 -9.86 -2.45
CA ASN A 254 11.89 -10.09 -1.42
C ASN A 254 11.49 -11.15 -0.38
N ARG A 255 10.41 -11.92 -0.63
CA ARG A 255 9.89 -12.96 0.28
C ARG A 255 9.62 -12.47 1.71
N ILE A 256 9.28 -11.19 1.86
CA ILE A 256 8.84 -10.61 3.13
C ILE A 256 7.34 -10.83 3.28
N ASN A 257 6.96 -11.58 4.30
CA ASN A 257 5.55 -11.80 4.60
C ASN A 257 4.87 -10.48 4.97
N THR A 258 3.85 -10.10 4.20
CA THR A 258 3.15 -8.82 4.36
C THR A 258 2.36 -8.72 5.67
N LYS A 259 2.05 -9.86 6.32
CA LYS A 259 1.40 -9.91 7.64
C LYS A 259 2.29 -9.35 8.75
N LEU A 260 3.61 -9.33 8.57
CA LEU A 260 4.55 -8.73 9.52
C LEU A 260 4.37 -7.22 9.63
N ILE A 261 3.68 -6.58 8.69
CA ILE A 261 3.52 -5.13 8.59
C ILE A 261 2.08 -4.74 8.96
N CYS A 262 1.88 -4.52 10.26
CA CYS A 262 0.65 -4.05 10.94
C CYS A 262 0.32 -2.57 10.79
N ASP A 263 1.39 -1.80 10.83
CA ASP A 263 1.37 -0.41 11.23
C ASP A 263 2.01 0.41 10.11
N LEU A 264 1.41 1.57 9.84
CA LEU A 264 1.87 2.52 8.85
C LEU A 264 1.99 3.89 9.52
N ILE A 265 3.13 4.55 9.38
CA ILE A 265 3.32 5.96 9.73
C ILE A 265 3.30 6.74 8.42
N LEU A 266 2.38 7.70 8.32
CA LEU A 266 2.33 8.66 7.21
C LEU A 266 2.81 10.01 7.71
N THR A 267 3.94 10.47 7.21
CA THR A 267 4.59 11.68 7.73
C THR A 267 4.00 12.95 7.12
N HIS A 268 3.57 12.91 5.86
CA HIS A 268 2.90 14.00 5.14
C HIS A 268 2.31 13.55 3.79
N CYS A 269 1.66 14.47 3.06
CA CYS A 269 0.85 14.16 1.85
C CYS A 269 1.43 14.68 0.52
N HIS A 270 2.76 14.61 0.35
CA HIS A 270 3.37 14.72 -0.98
C HIS A 270 3.24 13.39 -1.73
N GLY A 271 3.16 13.45 -3.05
CA GLY A 271 2.95 12.27 -3.91
C GLY A 271 4.04 11.20 -3.77
N ASP A 272 5.27 11.58 -3.42
CA ASP A 272 6.37 10.64 -3.19
C ASP A 272 6.37 9.96 -1.82
N HIS A 273 5.54 10.45 -0.88
CA HIS A 273 5.38 9.86 0.47
C HIS A 273 4.03 9.15 0.66
N ASP A 274 2.95 9.66 0.05
CA ASP A 274 1.60 9.12 0.27
C ASP A 274 1.12 8.13 -0.80
N ALA A 275 1.72 8.12 -1.99
CA ALA A 275 1.20 7.37 -3.14
C ALA A 275 1.00 5.87 -2.89
N GLY A 276 1.93 5.21 -2.18
CA GLY A 276 1.81 3.79 -1.85
C GLY A 276 0.95 3.51 -0.60
N THR A 277 0.57 4.53 0.17
CA THR A 277 -0.19 4.35 1.42
C THR A 277 -1.59 3.82 1.15
N LEU A 278 -2.34 4.45 0.23
CA LEU A 278 -3.67 3.94 -0.12
C LEU A 278 -3.59 2.59 -0.82
N GLN A 279 -2.59 2.37 -1.69
CA GLN A 279 -2.36 1.09 -2.34
C GLN A 279 -2.23 -0.03 -1.30
N LYS A 280 -1.40 0.18 -0.28
CA LYS A 280 -1.19 -0.77 0.80
C LYS A 280 -2.47 -1.05 1.60
N ILE A 281 -3.29 -0.03 1.87
CA ILE A 281 -4.61 -0.16 2.51
C ILE A 281 -5.61 -0.96 1.64
N LEU A 282 -5.51 -0.85 0.30
CA LEU A 282 -6.39 -1.54 -0.65
C LEU A 282 -6.00 -3.00 -0.93
N GLU A 283 -4.75 -3.38 -0.68
CA GLU A 283 -4.23 -4.70 -1.01
C GLU A 283 -4.25 -5.67 0.17
N GLU A 284 -4.12 -5.16 1.40
CA GLU A 284 -3.95 -5.97 2.59
C GLU A 284 -5.15 -5.88 3.55
N ARG A 285 -5.01 -6.57 4.69
CA ARG A 285 -5.91 -6.41 5.83
C ARG A 285 -5.90 -4.98 6.34
N ARG A 286 -6.94 -4.60 7.08
CA ARG A 286 -7.07 -3.29 7.72
C ARG A 286 -5.81 -2.97 8.56
N LEU A 287 -5.11 -1.89 8.20
CA LEU A 287 -3.87 -1.44 8.84
C LEU A 287 -4.12 -0.38 9.89
N LYS A 288 -3.18 -0.22 10.82
CA LYS A 288 -3.14 0.90 11.76
C LYS A 288 -2.39 2.07 11.12
N LEU A 289 -3.06 3.19 10.91
CA LEU A 289 -2.46 4.41 10.37
C LEU A 289 -2.14 5.37 11.52
N HIS A 290 -0.85 5.63 11.73
CA HIS A 290 -0.31 6.55 12.73
C HIS A 290 0.06 7.86 12.05
N THR A 291 -0.73 8.89 12.30
CA THR A 291 -0.44 10.26 11.85
C THR A 291 -1.32 11.26 12.62
N THR A 292 -1.11 12.56 12.40
CA THR A 292 -1.91 13.61 13.03
C THR A 292 -3.30 13.72 12.41
N ARG A 293 -4.25 14.38 13.08
CA ARG A 293 -5.57 14.64 12.50
C ARG A 293 -5.44 15.50 11.24
N THR A 294 -4.57 16.51 11.28
CA THR A 294 -4.29 17.40 10.15
C THR A 294 -3.84 16.64 8.90
N ILE A 295 -2.84 15.76 9.03
CA ILE A 295 -2.30 15.01 7.90
C ILE A 295 -3.32 13.98 7.39
N LYS A 296 -3.99 13.25 8.31
CA LYS A 296 -5.02 12.27 7.94
C LYS A 296 -6.18 12.90 7.16
N ASP A 297 -6.67 14.07 7.57
CA ASP A 297 -7.79 14.73 6.87
C ASP A 297 -7.36 15.22 5.47
N SER A 298 -6.11 15.67 5.30
CA SER A 298 -5.52 16.00 3.98
C SER A 298 -5.44 14.76 3.07
N PHE A 299 -4.89 13.64 3.60
CA PHE A 299 -4.83 12.34 2.90
C PHE A 299 -6.23 11.89 2.44
N ILE A 300 -7.21 11.89 3.35
CA ILE A 300 -8.59 11.49 3.03
C ILE A 300 -9.19 12.38 1.95
N LYS A 301 -8.98 13.70 2.00
CA LYS A 301 -9.49 14.63 0.99
C LYS A 301 -8.86 14.37 -0.39
N LYS A 302 -7.54 14.21 -0.44
CA LYS A 302 -6.79 13.91 -1.67
C LYS A 302 -7.33 12.64 -2.34
N TYR A 303 -7.40 11.55 -1.58
CA TYR A 303 -7.83 10.26 -2.14
C TYR A 303 -9.33 10.14 -2.35
N SER A 304 -10.16 10.91 -1.63
CA SER A 304 -11.60 11.00 -1.92
C SER A 304 -11.83 11.58 -3.31
N MET A 305 -11.09 12.64 -3.67
CA MET A 305 -11.16 13.25 -5.00
C MET A 305 -10.68 12.31 -6.11
N LEU A 306 -9.56 11.62 -5.91
CA LEU A 306 -9.00 10.69 -6.91
C LEU A 306 -9.87 9.46 -7.12
N THR A 307 -10.39 8.87 -6.04
CA THR A 307 -11.12 7.58 -6.10
C THR A 307 -12.63 7.76 -6.32
N GLY A 308 -13.16 8.95 -6.05
CA GLY A 308 -14.60 9.18 -5.92
C GLY A 308 -15.23 8.32 -4.82
N ILE A 309 -14.49 8.01 -3.76
CA ILE A 309 -15.00 7.35 -2.55
C ILE A 309 -15.30 8.44 -1.51
N PRO A 310 -16.47 8.43 -0.85
CA PRO A 310 -16.79 9.40 0.19
C PRO A 310 -15.75 9.39 1.33
N PRO A 311 -15.40 10.56 1.89
CA PRO A 311 -14.42 10.67 2.99
C PRO A 311 -14.72 9.74 4.18
N GLU A 312 -15.98 9.62 4.57
CA GLU A 312 -16.40 8.80 5.72
C GLU A 312 -16.20 7.30 5.48
N PHE A 313 -16.20 6.89 4.21
CA PHE A 313 -15.93 5.51 3.84
C PHE A 313 -14.42 5.25 3.84
N LEU A 314 -13.61 6.16 3.29
CA LEU A 314 -12.15 6.06 3.30
C LEU A 314 -11.60 6.01 4.74
N GLU A 315 -12.13 6.82 5.65
CA GLU A 315 -11.70 6.85 7.05
C GLU A 315 -11.95 5.50 7.77
N LYS A 316 -12.97 4.73 7.33
CA LYS A 316 -13.26 3.40 7.87
C LYS A 316 -12.37 2.30 7.29
N MET A 317 -11.52 2.59 6.30
CA MET A 317 -10.64 1.60 5.66
C MET A 317 -9.38 1.28 6.46
N PHE A 318 -9.06 2.06 7.48
CA PHE A 318 -7.92 1.83 8.35
C PHE A 318 -8.32 2.05 9.82
N ASP A 319 -7.47 1.63 10.75
CA ASP A 319 -7.59 1.93 12.16
C ASP A 319 -6.75 3.18 12.44
N PHE A 320 -7.42 4.33 12.60
CA PHE A 320 -6.73 5.59 12.83
C PHE A 320 -6.17 5.64 14.26
N LYS A 321 -4.85 5.65 14.36
CA LYS A 321 -4.10 5.89 15.60
C LYS A 321 -3.62 7.32 15.59
N GLN A 322 -4.41 8.21 16.19
CA GLN A 322 -4.09 9.63 16.21
C GLN A 322 -2.77 9.86 16.96
N VAL A 323 -1.81 10.39 16.23
CA VAL A 323 -0.58 10.93 16.79
C VAL A 323 -0.90 12.28 17.44
N ILE A 324 -0.52 12.37 18.70
CA ILE A 324 -0.56 13.60 19.50
C ILE A 324 0.89 14.05 19.68
N ILE A 325 1.20 15.26 19.24
CA ILE A 325 2.54 15.82 19.25
C ILE A 325 3.05 15.99 20.69
N ASP A 326 4.36 15.77 20.88
CA ASP A 326 5.06 15.82 22.18
C ASP A 326 4.61 14.79 23.22
N LYS A 327 3.69 13.89 22.86
CA LYS A 327 3.24 12.79 23.72
C LYS A 327 3.95 11.48 23.32
N PRO A 328 4.41 10.68 24.27
CA PRO A 328 4.81 9.30 24.01
C PRO A 328 3.65 8.44 23.50
N HIS A 329 3.89 7.67 22.44
CA HIS A 329 2.98 6.68 21.84
C HIS A 329 3.64 5.31 21.84
N LYS A 330 2.89 4.26 22.20
CA LYS A 330 3.38 2.88 22.12
C LYS A 330 2.97 2.23 20.80
N ILE A 331 3.94 1.83 19.99
CA ILE A 331 3.75 1.09 18.74
C ILE A 331 4.65 -0.15 18.77
N LEU A 332 4.09 -1.35 18.62
CA LEU A 332 4.80 -2.63 18.71
C LEU A 332 5.71 -2.75 19.96
N ASN A 333 5.21 -2.34 21.13
CA ASN A 333 5.95 -2.31 22.41
C ASN A 333 7.19 -1.39 22.43
N SER A 334 7.30 -0.49 21.47
CA SER A 334 8.34 0.54 21.41
C SER A 334 7.71 1.93 21.57
N GLU A 335 8.47 2.87 22.14
CA GLU A 335 7.97 4.23 22.41
C GLU A 335 8.35 5.19 21.28
N PHE A 336 7.36 5.94 20.78
CA PHE A 336 7.53 6.96 19.74
C PHE A 336 7.12 8.32 20.27
N ILE A 337 7.91 9.34 19.95
CA ILE A 337 7.57 10.75 20.21
C ILE A 337 7.63 11.49 18.88
N PHE A 338 6.51 12.10 18.51
CA PHE A 338 6.34 12.80 17.25
C PHE A 338 6.35 14.31 17.45
N LYS A 339 6.89 15.03 16.46
CA LYS A 339 6.98 16.49 16.40
C LYS A 339 6.72 16.96 14.98
N TYR A 340 6.26 18.21 14.83
CA TYR A 340 6.13 18.81 13.49
C TYR A 340 7.51 19.23 12.95
N SER A 341 7.80 18.88 11.69
CA SER A 341 8.95 19.38 10.91
C SER A 341 8.69 20.80 10.41
N PHE A 342 9.76 21.53 10.08
CA PHE A 342 9.66 22.76 9.31
C PHE A 342 9.71 22.41 7.82
N HIS A 343 8.54 22.31 7.20
CA HIS A 343 8.35 21.92 5.81
C HIS A 343 7.27 22.74 5.11
N SER A 344 7.17 22.56 3.79
CA SER A 344 6.25 23.26 2.90
C SER A 344 4.77 22.87 3.07
N ILE A 345 4.49 21.72 3.71
CA ILE A 345 3.17 21.27 4.17
C ILE A 345 3.29 20.67 5.59
N PRO A 346 2.17 20.39 6.31
CA PRO A 346 2.26 19.78 7.63
C PRO A 346 2.93 18.41 7.57
N THR A 347 4.08 18.30 8.23
CA THR A 347 4.93 17.10 8.23
C THR A 347 5.36 16.75 9.64
N ILE A 348 5.39 15.46 9.96
CA ILE A 348 5.85 14.97 11.26
C ILE A 348 7.15 14.19 11.16
N TRP A 349 8.09 14.52 12.03
CA TRP A 349 9.28 13.72 12.32
C TRP A 349 9.11 13.02 13.65
N PHE A 350 9.92 12.01 13.92
CA PHE A 350 9.80 11.26 15.17
C PHE A 350 11.10 10.65 15.65
N GLN A 351 11.12 10.39 16.94
CA GLN A 351 12.12 9.58 17.61
C GLN A 351 11.47 8.31 18.18
N ASN A 352 12.23 7.23 18.23
CA ASN A 352 11.83 5.93 18.72
C ASN A 352 12.82 5.42 19.78
N PHE A 353 12.30 4.79 20.83
CA PHE A 353 13.08 4.16 21.89
C PHE A 353 12.65 2.71 22.05
N PHE A 354 13.60 1.80 21.85
CA PHE A 354 13.41 0.38 21.99
C PHE A 354 14.55 -0.23 22.81
N ARG A 355 14.25 -0.61 24.06
CA ARG A 355 15.23 -1.13 25.01
C ARG A 355 16.40 -0.17 25.20
N ASP A 356 17.64 -0.63 24.99
CA ASP A 356 18.87 0.16 25.08
C ASP A 356 19.23 0.89 23.77
N LYS A 357 18.35 0.87 22.75
CA LYS A 357 18.57 1.53 21.47
C LYS A 357 17.53 2.60 21.19
N SER A 358 17.91 3.54 20.34
CA SER A 358 17.02 4.60 19.90
C SER A 358 17.27 5.01 18.46
N PHE A 359 16.24 5.52 17.80
CA PHE A 359 16.21 5.88 16.39
C PHE A 359 15.57 7.25 16.22
N VAL A 360 16.03 8.06 15.28
CA VAL A 360 15.32 9.28 14.86
C VAL A 360 15.22 9.35 13.33
N TYR A 361 14.04 9.76 12.88
CA TYR A 361 13.76 10.09 11.49
C TYR A 361 13.42 11.57 11.36
N SER A 362 14.07 12.29 10.44
CA SER A 362 13.91 13.75 10.30
C SER A 362 12.71 14.21 9.46
N ALA A 363 12.14 13.36 8.59
CA ALA A 363 10.99 13.64 7.73
C ALA A 363 11.01 15.03 7.06
N ASP A 364 11.72 15.15 5.94
CA ASP A 364 11.74 16.30 5.04
C ASP A 364 12.09 17.65 5.69
N MET A 365 12.68 17.60 6.88
CA MET A 365 12.93 18.79 7.67
C MET A 365 13.99 19.69 7.03
N PHE A 366 13.62 20.96 6.85
CA PHE A 366 14.59 22.04 6.70
C PHE A 366 15.20 22.41 8.05
N ASN A 367 16.44 22.00 8.28
CA ASN A 367 17.21 22.40 9.47
C ASN A 367 18.54 23.01 9.06
N TYR A 368 18.56 24.35 8.92
CA TYR A 368 19.77 25.07 8.56
C TYR A 368 20.00 26.24 9.53
N PRO A 369 20.93 26.12 10.49
CA PRO A 369 21.13 27.14 11.52
C PRO A 369 21.31 28.58 11.01
N PRO A 370 22.07 28.85 9.92
CA PRO A 370 22.20 30.20 9.39
C PRO A 370 20.88 30.81 8.89
N ALA A 371 19.94 29.99 8.40
CA ALA A 371 18.61 30.49 8.02
C ALA A 371 17.70 30.73 9.23
N MET A 372 17.89 30.00 10.33
CA MET A 372 17.03 30.11 11.52
C MET A 372 17.05 31.49 12.15
N GLU A 373 18.17 32.22 12.07
CA GLU A 373 18.25 33.61 12.55
C GLU A 373 17.36 34.56 11.73
N GLU A 374 17.40 34.46 10.41
CA GLU A 374 16.59 35.29 9.52
C GLU A 374 15.10 34.99 9.69
N ILE A 375 14.75 33.70 9.78
CA ILE A 375 13.38 33.23 9.99
C ILE A 375 12.80 33.80 11.31
N GLN A 376 13.61 33.84 12.36
CA GLN A 376 13.24 34.46 13.64
C GLN A 376 13.07 35.98 13.52
N LYS A 377 14.00 36.68 12.86
CA LYS A 377 13.88 38.14 12.59
C LYS A 377 12.59 38.47 11.85
N LYS A 378 12.19 37.63 10.89
CA LYS A 378 10.92 37.73 10.14
C LYS A 378 9.68 37.26 10.93
N LYS A 379 9.84 36.82 12.20
CA LYS A 379 8.77 36.34 13.09
C LYS A 379 7.95 35.18 12.52
N ILE A 380 8.56 34.37 11.64
CA ILE A 380 7.93 33.20 11.02
C ILE A 380 7.69 32.12 12.09
N MET A 381 8.70 31.84 12.91
CA MET A 381 8.62 30.95 14.08
C MET A 381 9.02 31.67 15.38
N THR A 382 8.69 31.07 16.54
CA THR A 382 9.16 31.57 17.85
C THR A 382 10.61 31.16 18.11
N LYS A 383 11.26 31.81 19.08
CA LYS A 383 12.63 31.47 19.47
C LYS A 383 12.72 30.01 19.95
N GLU A 384 11.78 29.59 20.78
CA GLU A 384 11.74 28.23 21.34
C GLU A 384 11.49 27.18 20.26
N ARG A 385 10.70 27.50 19.23
CA ARG A 385 10.51 26.63 18.06
C ARG A 385 11.77 26.53 17.21
N ALA A 386 12.50 27.62 17.01
CA ALA A 386 13.80 27.59 16.33
C ALA A 386 14.84 26.78 17.12
N GLU A 387 14.91 26.98 18.44
CA GLU A 387 15.81 26.23 19.32
C GLU A 387 15.56 24.71 19.28
N GLU A 388 14.31 24.27 19.11
CA GLU A 388 13.98 22.86 18.95
C GLU A 388 14.64 22.24 17.71
N PHE A 389 14.66 22.95 16.57
CA PHE A 389 15.34 22.48 15.36
C PHE A 389 16.86 22.53 15.51
N LEU A 390 17.39 23.59 16.11
CA LEU A 390 18.83 23.70 16.39
C LEU A 390 19.33 22.60 17.33
N LYS A 391 18.47 22.11 18.23
CA LYS A 391 18.74 21.01 19.17
C LYS A 391 18.20 19.66 18.66
N PHE A 392 18.17 19.46 17.34
CA PHE A 392 17.80 18.16 16.76
C PHE A 392 18.57 17.03 17.47
N PRO A 393 17.92 15.90 17.81
CA PRO A 393 18.49 14.91 18.73
C PRO A 393 19.54 14.03 18.03
N TRP A 394 20.69 14.63 17.72
CA TRP A 394 21.82 13.97 17.09
C TRP A 394 22.46 12.89 17.96
N HIS A 395 21.93 12.50 19.13
CA HIS A 395 22.51 11.52 20.08
C HIS A 395 21.96 10.09 19.92
N HIS A 396 20.96 9.88 19.07
CA HIS A 396 20.30 8.57 18.87
C HIS A 396 21.22 7.49 18.28
N SER A 397 20.99 6.22 18.63
CA SER A 397 21.82 5.11 18.15
C SER A 397 21.82 4.96 16.62
N LEU A 398 20.72 5.34 15.97
CA LEU A 398 20.58 5.39 14.51
C LEU A 398 19.85 6.68 14.12
N ILE A 399 20.37 7.37 13.10
CA ILE A 399 19.79 8.61 12.57
C ILE A 399 19.53 8.42 11.09
N LEU A 400 18.26 8.54 10.68
CA LEU A 400 17.86 8.56 9.28
C LEU A 400 17.40 9.98 8.94
N HIS A 401 18.16 10.66 8.08
CA HIS A 401 17.95 12.08 7.79
C HIS A 401 17.67 12.30 6.30
N GLU A 402 16.55 12.96 5.99
CA GLU A 402 16.20 13.32 4.61
C GLU A 402 17.03 14.52 4.15
N ALA A 403 17.79 14.31 3.06
CA ALA A 403 18.71 15.26 2.47
C ALA A 403 18.34 15.58 1.02
N GLY A 404 17.05 15.86 0.79
CA GLY A 404 16.51 16.17 -0.54
C GLY A 404 16.99 17.48 -1.16
N ILE A 405 16.23 17.97 -2.14
CA ILE A 405 16.64 19.11 -2.96
C ILE A 405 16.34 20.44 -2.26
N PRO A 406 17.34 21.30 -1.99
CA PRO A 406 17.12 22.64 -1.43
C PRO A 406 16.10 23.45 -2.26
N PRO A 407 15.35 24.39 -1.65
CA PRO A 407 15.54 24.95 -0.31
C PRO A 407 14.69 24.31 0.80
N ILE A 408 13.95 23.22 0.52
CA ILE A 408 12.99 22.64 1.47
C ILE A 408 13.61 21.61 2.41
N HIS A 409 14.80 21.08 2.12
CA HIS A 409 15.51 20.15 3.02
C HIS A 409 16.81 20.75 3.56
N THR A 410 17.31 20.14 4.62
CA THR A 410 18.60 20.47 5.23
C THR A 410 19.74 20.42 4.20
N PRO A 411 20.52 21.51 4.01
CA PRO A 411 21.64 21.52 3.07
C PRO A 411 22.72 20.51 3.43
N ILE A 412 23.21 19.76 2.43
CA ILE A 412 24.27 18.75 2.61
C ILE A 412 25.53 19.33 3.26
N LYS A 413 25.91 20.57 2.89
CA LYS A 413 27.07 21.26 3.46
C LYS A 413 27.03 21.30 4.99
N PHE A 414 25.86 21.52 5.58
CA PHE A 414 25.71 21.51 7.03
C PHE A 414 25.92 20.11 7.62
N LEU A 415 25.48 19.06 6.92
CA LEU A 415 25.66 17.67 7.36
C LEU A 415 27.13 17.24 7.29
N GLU A 416 27.92 17.78 6.35
CA GLU A 416 29.36 17.51 6.24
C GLU A 416 30.14 17.98 7.48
N GLU A 417 29.72 19.11 8.06
CA GLU A 417 30.33 19.78 9.21
C GLU A 417 30.02 19.11 10.55
N LEU A 418 29.10 18.14 10.58
CA LEU A 418 28.79 17.37 11.79
C LEU A 418 29.99 16.53 12.25
N ASP A 419 30.09 16.32 13.56
CA ASP A 419 31.10 15.48 14.17
C ASP A 419 31.12 14.06 13.57
N ASN A 420 32.31 13.48 13.43
CA ASN A 420 32.46 12.13 12.87
C ASN A 420 31.67 11.07 13.65
N SER A 421 31.55 11.20 14.98
CA SER A 421 30.75 10.29 15.82
C SER A 421 29.24 10.34 15.52
N ILE A 422 28.74 11.46 14.98
CA ILE A 422 27.36 11.59 14.49
C ILE A 422 27.27 10.97 13.10
N LYS A 423 28.22 11.28 12.21
CA LYS A 423 28.24 10.76 10.83
C LYS A 423 28.33 9.24 10.76
N GLU A 424 29.02 8.60 11.72
CA GLU A 424 29.08 7.14 11.85
C GLU A 424 27.73 6.46 12.05
N ARG A 425 26.73 7.16 12.57
CA ARG A 425 25.37 6.65 12.80
C ARG A 425 24.29 7.40 12.00
N LEU A 426 24.72 8.34 11.17
CA LEU A 426 23.89 9.09 10.24
C LEU A 426 23.80 8.36 8.90
N TYR A 427 22.57 8.17 8.46
CA TYR A 427 22.23 7.65 7.14
C TYR A 427 21.33 8.67 6.45
N LEU A 428 21.76 9.11 5.27
CA LEU A 428 21.01 10.01 4.43
C LEU A 428 20.00 9.24 3.58
N ILE A 429 18.80 9.79 3.43
CA ILE A 429 17.75 9.28 2.56
C ILE A 429 17.09 10.45 1.82
N HIS A 430 16.17 10.19 0.90
CA HIS A 430 15.56 11.20 0.04
C HIS A 430 16.59 11.97 -0.80
N ILE A 431 17.66 11.31 -1.22
CA ILE A 431 18.76 11.95 -1.94
C ILE A 431 19.31 11.02 -3.02
N SER A 432 19.61 11.57 -4.20
CA SER A 432 20.31 10.82 -5.24
C SER A 432 21.74 10.53 -4.80
N ILE A 433 22.24 9.32 -5.08
CA ILE A 433 23.62 8.91 -4.77
C ILE A 433 24.66 9.89 -5.31
N LYS A 434 24.39 10.50 -6.47
CA LYS A 434 25.28 11.48 -7.13
C LYS A 434 25.44 12.77 -6.33
N SER A 435 24.50 13.08 -5.45
CA SER A 435 24.51 14.27 -4.60
C SER A 435 25.19 14.02 -3.25
N VAL A 436 25.51 12.77 -2.91
CA VAL A 436 26.23 12.44 -1.68
C VAL A 436 27.73 12.62 -1.90
N PRO A 437 28.40 13.52 -1.17
CA PRO A 437 29.81 13.83 -1.40
C PRO A 437 30.72 12.68 -0.96
N GLU A 438 31.60 12.25 -1.86
CA GLU A 438 32.61 11.22 -1.56
C GLU A 438 33.66 11.73 -0.56
N GLY A 439 34.14 10.85 0.33
CA GLY A 439 35.22 11.16 1.27
C GLY A 439 34.86 12.06 2.47
N LYS A 440 33.59 12.46 2.63
CA LYS A 440 33.13 13.34 3.73
C LYS A 440 32.55 12.61 4.97
N GLY A 441 32.53 11.29 4.93
CA GLY A 441 32.00 10.43 6.01
C GLY A 441 30.47 10.29 6.04
N LEU A 442 29.76 10.94 5.11
CA LEU A 442 28.31 10.80 4.94
C LEU A 442 27.97 9.47 4.24
N LYS A 443 26.87 8.84 4.64
CA LYS A 443 26.44 7.53 4.13
C LYS A 443 25.02 7.61 3.57
N LEU A 444 24.79 7.04 2.39
CA LEU A 444 23.45 6.82 1.87
C LEU A 444 22.82 5.57 2.53
N ALA A 445 21.56 5.68 2.93
CA ALA A 445 20.72 4.54 3.29
C ALA A 445 20.28 3.81 2.00
N ARG A 446 21.07 2.83 1.55
CA ARG A 446 20.80 2.11 0.29
C ARG A 446 19.51 1.29 0.40
N SER A 447 18.75 1.26 -0.68
CA SER A 447 17.54 0.43 -0.81
C SER A 447 17.91 -1.06 -0.89
N GLY A 448 16.98 -1.94 -0.54
CA GLY A 448 17.18 -3.40 -0.63
C GLY A 448 17.32 -4.10 0.72
N ILE A 449 16.95 -5.38 0.77
CA ILE A 449 17.00 -6.21 1.98
C ILE A 449 18.44 -6.53 2.41
N GLU A 450 19.37 -6.55 1.46
CA GLU A 450 20.80 -6.75 1.66
C GLU A 450 21.46 -5.56 2.35
N ASN A 451 20.81 -4.39 2.32
CA ASN A 451 21.27 -3.15 2.93
C ASN A 451 20.56 -2.82 4.26
N THR A 452 19.85 -3.78 4.85
CA THR A 452 19.16 -3.60 6.14
C THR A 452 20.12 -3.17 7.24
N ILE A 453 19.84 -2.01 7.84
CA ILE A 453 20.61 -1.44 8.93
C ILE A 453 20.11 -2.07 10.24
N SER A 454 20.81 -3.10 10.71
CA SER A 454 20.45 -3.80 11.96
C SER A 454 21.13 -3.17 13.17
N CYS A 455 20.38 -2.97 14.24
CA CYS A 455 20.88 -2.49 15.52
C CYS A 455 20.81 -3.63 16.55
N LEU A 456 21.97 -4.04 17.08
CA LEU A 456 22.04 -5.08 18.10
C LEU A 456 21.43 -4.58 19.41
N VAL A 457 20.40 -5.26 19.92
CA VAL A 457 19.73 -4.90 21.20
C VAL A 457 20.14 -5.84 22.32
N SER A 458 20.12 -5.34 23.56
CA SER A 458 20.35 -6.14 24.77
C SER A 458 19.17 -7.08 25.11
N ASP A 459 19.50 -8.19 25.79
CA ASP A 459 18.60 -9.22 26.35
C ASP A 459 17.59 -9.89 25.37
N LEU A 460 18.02 -10.99 24.75
CA LEU A 460 17.19 -11.78 23.82
C LEU A 460 16.19 -12.71 24.51
N THR A 461 16.31 -12.95 25.82
CA THR A 461 15.54 -13.99 26.53
C THR A 461 14.05 -13.65 26.61
N ARG A 462 13.72 -12.36 26.79
CA ARG A 462 12.33 -11.87 26.74
C ARG A 462 11.66 -12.05 25.37
N ASN A 463 12.42 -12.27 24.28
CA ASN A 463 11.84 -12.41 22.94
C ASN A 463 11.07 -13.72 22.75
N LEU A 464 11.48 -14.84 23.35
CA LEU A 464 10.93 -16.14 22.95
C LEU A 464 9.44 -16.29 23.27
N LEU A 465 9.02 -15.85 24.46
CA LEU A 465 7.61 -15.86 24.86
C LEU A 465 6.78 -14.91 23.99
N GLU A 466 7.30 -13.70 23.74
CA GLU A 466 6.66 -12.72 22.86
C GLU A 466 6.53 -13.24 21.43
N GLU A 467 7.55 -13.90 20.89
CA GLU A 467 7.56 -14.52 19.56
C GLU A 467 6.52 -15.64 19.45
N LYS A 468 6.45 -16.57 20.44
CA LYS A 468 5.42 -17.62 20.46
C LYS A 468 4.02 -17.04 20.54
N MET A 469 3.81 -16.10 21.45
CA MET A 469 2.51 -15.46 21.66
C MET A 469 2.06 -14.70 20.41
N ASP A 470 2.99 -14.03 19.74
CA ASP A 470 2.74 -13.34 18.48
C ASP A 470 2.31 -14.29 17.37
N ILE A 471 3.03 -15.39 17.18
CA ILE A 471 2.73 -16.38 16.15
C ILE A 471 1.32 -16.94 16.36
N ILE A 472 1.03 -17.44 17.56
CA ILE A 472 -0.28 -18.01 17.88
C ILE A 472 -1.39 -16.97 17.67
N SER A 473 -1.19 -15.73 18.12
CA SER A 473 -2.19 -14.65 17.99
C SER A 473 -2.45 -14.23 16.53
N ASN A 474 -1.48 -14.42 15.63
CA ASN A 474 -1.62 -14.05 14.22
C ASN A 474 -2.04 -15.21 13.30
N THR A 475 -1.85 -16.46 13.73
CA THR A 475 -2.33 -17.64 13.02
C THR A 475 -3.86 -17.66 13.00
N GLU A 476 -4.43 -17.85 11.81
CA GLU A 476 -5.87 -17.70 11.57
C GLU A 476 -6.74 -18.66 12.42
N ILE A 477 -6.31 -19.92 12.57
CA ILE A 477 -7.07 -20.95 13.30
C ILE A 477 -7.22 -20.65 14.81
N PHE A 478 -6.22 -20.00 15.41
CA PHE A 478 -6.18 -19.62 16.84
C PHE A 478 -6.65 -18.18 17.08
N ARG A 479 -7.06 -17.49 16.01
CA ARG A 479 -7.49 -16.11 16.12
C ARG A 479 -8.76 -16.04 16.97
N ASN A 480 -8.82 -15.04 17.86
CA ASN A 480 -9.89 -14.84 18.86
C ASN A 480 -9.90 -15.87 20.01
N LEU A 481 -8.80 -16.60 20.23
CA LEU A 481 -8.57 -17.21 21.53
C LEU A 481 -8.30 -16.12 22.56
N GLU A 482 -8.87 -16.28 23.74
CA GLU A 482 -8.55 -15.45 24.90
C GLU A 482 -7.15 -15.79 25.43
N PHE A 483 -6.58 -14.87 26.21
CA PHE A 483 -5.20 -15.01 26.69
C PHE A 483 -4.98 -16.31 27.48
N GLU A 484 -5.95 -16.69 28.31
CA GLU A 484 -5.96 -17.92 29.10
C GLU A 484 -5.97 -19.20 28.23
N GLU A 485 -6.54 -19.13 27.02
CA GLU A 485 -6.57 -20.23 26.06
C GLU A 485 -5.26 -20.33 25.26
N VAL A 486 -4.52 -19.22 25.15
CA VAL A 486 -3.23 -19.14 24.45
C VAL A 486 -2.06 -19.64 25.30
N ILE A 487 -2.10 -19.45 26.63
CA ILE A 487 -1.01 -19.90 27.52
C ILE A 487 -0.71 -21.40 27.36
N PRO A 488 -1.71 -22.32 27.42
CA PRO A 488 -1.43 -23.75 27.24
C PRO A 488 -0.84 -24.09 25.87
N LEU A 489 -1.21 -23.35 24.81
CA LEU A 489 -0.62 -23.50 23.48
C LEU A 489 0.87 -23.14 23.47
N ILE A 490 1.24 -22.05 24.15
CA ILE A 490 2.63 -21.59 24.26
C ILE A 490 3.48 -22.61 25.02
N GLU A 491 2.96 -23.12 26.14
CA GLU A 491 3.67 -24.08 27.02
C GLU A 491 3.87 -25.44 26.34
N LYS A 492 2.86 -25.92 25.61
CA LYS A 492 2.88 -27.24 24.94
C LYS A 492 3.54 -27.25 23.56
N SER A 493 4.03 -26.10 23.10
CA SER A 493 4.67 -25.98 21.79
C SER A 493 6.19 -25.88 21.88
N TRP A 494 6.88 -26.37 20.85
CA TRP A 494 8.33 -26.28 20.71
C TRP A 494 8.71 -25.90 19.28
N TYR A 495 9.96 -25.48 19.06
CA TYR A 495 10.44 -25.15 17.72
C TYR A 495 11.12 -26.36 17.07
N GLU A 496 10.85 -26.56 15.79
CA GLU A 496 11.63 -27.42 14.90
C GLU A 496 12.15 -26.59 13.72
N GLU A 497 13.31 -26.99 13.19
CA GLU A 497 14.01 -26.26 12.13
C GLU A 497 14.41 -27.23 11.00
N PHE A 498 14.23 -26.78 9.77
CA PHE A 498 14.46 -27.55 8.56
C PHE A 498 15.30 -26.74 7.58
N LYS A 499 16.28 -27.38 6.92
CA LYS A 499 17.09 -26.76 5.87
C LYS A 499 16.28 -26.65 4.57
N SER A 500 16.69 -25.75 3.68
CA SER A 500 16.08 -25.69 2.34
C SER A 500 16.21 -27.03 1.62
N GLY A 501 15.12 -27.48 1.00
CA GLY A 501 14.97 -28.78 0.34
C GLY A 501 14.55 -29.92 1.26
N GLU A 502 14.55 -29.74 2.58
CA GLU A 502 14.27 -30.82 3.52
C GLU A 502 12.77 -31.19 3.56
N LEU A 503 12.48 -32.49 3.67
CA LEU A 503 11.13 -33.02 3.80
C LEU A 503 10.62 -32.75 5.23
N VAL A 504 9.47 -32.07 5.34
CA VAL A 504 8.84 -31.76 6.63
C VAL A 504 7.71 -32.75 6.94
N VAL A 505 6.90 -33.06 5.94
CA VAL A 505 5.75 -33.99 6.04
C VAL A 505 5.63 -34.75 4.73
N LYS A 506 5.41 -36.07 4.76
CA LYS A 506 5.16 -36.88 3.56
C LYS A 506 3.69 -37.22 3.41
N CYS A 507 3.17 -37.16 2.18
CA CYS A 507 1.84 -37.66 1.88
C CYS A 507 1.73 -39.17 2.20
N GLY A 508 0.60 -39.58 2.77
CA GLY A 508 0.31 -40.95 3.17
C GLY A 508 0.79 -41.35 4.57
N GLU A 509 1.60 -40.53 5.24
CA GLU A 509 2.00 -40.78 6.63
C GLU A 509 0.89 -40.47 7.64
N GLU A 510 0.99 -41.03 8.85
CA GLU A 510 0.08 -40.69 9.95
C GLU A 510 0.32 -39.26 10.47
N GLY A 511 -0.76 -38.55 10.79
CA GLY A 511 -0.70 -37.16 11.20
C GLY A 511 -0.57 -36.96 12.71
N GLU A 512 0.65 -36.92 13.23
CA GLU A 512 0.91 -36.79 14.69
C GLU A 512 1.26 -35.37 15.18
N LYS A 513 1.55 -34.44 14.25
CA LYS A 513 2.00 -33.07 14.56
C LYS A 513 1.22 -32.02 13.76
N PHE A 514 0.96 -30.89 14.41
CA PHE A 514 0.47 -29.67 13.81
C PHE A 514 1.59 -28.63 13.80
N TYR A 515 1.73 -27.88 12.71
CA TYR A 515 2.84 -26.98 12.48
C TYR A 515 2.36 -25.57 12.15
N ILE A 516 3.00 -24.57 12.73
CA ILE A 516 2.83 -23.15 12.40
C ILE A 516 4.17 -22.61 11.94
N ILE A 517 4.21 -21.92 10.81
CA ILE A 517 5.46 -21.33 10.29
C ILE A 517 5.80 -20.08 11.10
N HIS A 518 6.93 -20.13 11.82
CA HIS A 518 7.54 -18.98 12.49
C HIS A 518 8.29 -18.11 11.48
N SER A 519 9.13 -18.72 10.65
CA SER A 519 9.89 -18.02 9.61
C SER A 519 10.31 -18.98 8.50
N GLY A 520 10.46 -18.45 7.30
CA GLY A 520 10.76 -19.24 6.10
C GLY A 520 9.52 -19.57 5.29
N GLU A 521 9.73 -20.33 4.21
CA GLU A 521 8.70 -20.78 3.28
C GLU A 521 8.69 -22.31 3.17
N ALA A 522 7.50 -22.88 3.00
CA ALA A 522 7.29 -24.30 2.77
C ALA A 522 6.46 -24.51 1.50
N SER A 523 6.88 -25.42 0.61
CA SER A 523 6.14 -25.78 -0.60
C SER A 523 5.20 -26.96 -0.32
N ILE A 524 3.96 -26.86 -0.78
CA ILE A 524 2.97 -27.94 -0.72
C ILE A 524 2.94 -28.66 -2.07
N VAL A 525 3.14 -29.96 -2.04
CA VAL A 525 3.14 -30.82 -3.22
C VAL A 525 2.00 -31.84 -3.11
N MET A 526 1.10 -31.83 -4.08
CA MET A 526 0.03 -32.82 -4.26
C MET A 526 0.14 -33.41 -5.66
N ASP A 527 0.04 -34.73 -5.78
CA ASP A 527 0.16 -35.46 -7.06
C ASP A 527 1.40 -35.07 -7.88
N GLY A 528 2.53 -34.84 -7.18
CA GLY A 528 3.81 -34.45 -7.79
C GLY A 528 3.90 -33.00 -8.28
N LYS A 529 2.88 -32.16 -8.06
CA LYS A 529 2.86 -30.75 -8.46
C LYS A 529 2.88 -29.84 -7.23
N GLU A 530 3.69 -28.78 -7.25
CA GLU A 530 3.62 -27.72 -6.25
C GLU A 530 2.30 -26.96 -6.44
N VAL A 531 1.38 -27.11 -5.48
CA VAL A 531 0.04 -26.49 -5.53
C VAL A 531 0.01 -25.15 -4.81
N ASN A 532 0.92 -24.92 -3.84
CA ASN A 532 0.98 -23.68 -3.08
C ASN A 532 2.32 -23.51 -2.32
N THR A 533 2.58 -22.31 -1.82
CA THR A 533 3.65 -22.02 -0.87
C THR A 533 3.06 -21.42 0.42
N TYR A 534 3.43 -21.95 1.57
CA TYR A 534 3.13 -21.41 2.90
C TYR A 534 4.30 -20.58 3.44
N SER A 535 3.99 -19.59 4.27
CA SER A 535 4.93 -18.63 4.84
C SER A 535 4.55 -18.29 6.29
N THR A 536 5.25 -17.35 6.94
CA THR A 536 5.00 -16.95 8.33
C THR A 536 3.50 -16.80 8.69
N TYR A 537 3.12 -17.35 9.84
CA TYR A 537 1.76 -17.48 10.37
C TYR A 537 0.81 -18.41 9.60
N ASP A 538 1.21 -18.96 8.45
CA ASP A 538 0.49 -20.08 7.85
C ASP A 538 0.77 -21.36 8.66
N TYR A 539 -0.10 -22.35 8.51
CA TYR A 539 -0.06 -23.59 9.28
C TYR A 539 -0.44 -24.78 8.40
N PHE A 540 -0.07 -25.98 8.85
CA PHE A 540 -0.42 -27.22 8.18
C PHE A 540 -0.47 -28.41 9.16
N GLY A 541 -1.16 -29.46 8.72
CA GLY A 541 -1.27 -30.73 9.42
C GLY A 541 -2.56 -30.92 10.22
N GLU A 542 -3.42 -29.92 10.22
CA GLU A 542 -4.74 -29.92 10.85
C GLU A 542 -5.66 -31.00 10.27
N THR A 543 -5.67 -31.17 8.95
CA THR A 543 -6.61 -32.08 8.26
C THR A 543 -6.44 -33.53 8.72
N SER A 544 -5.20 -34.03 8.73
CA SER A 544 -4.93 -35.41 9.14
C SER A 544 -5.30 -35.66 10.61
N ILE A 545 -5.06 -34.67 11.48
CA ILE A 545 -5.38 -34.79 12.91
C ILE A 545 -6.89 -34.77 13.14
N ILE A 546 -7.60 -33.84 12.50
CA ILE A 546 -9.03 -33.60 12.73
C ILE A 546 -9.91 -34.73 12.19
N PHE A 547 -9.57 -35.25 11.01
CA PHE A 547 -10.34 -36.31 10.35
C PHE A 547 -9.79 -37.71 10.63
N ASN A 548 -8.67 -37.80 11.35
CA ASN A 548 -7.95 -39.05 11.59
C ASN A 548 -7.67 -39.82 10.28
N ILE A 549 -7.15 -39.09 9.29
CA ILE A 549 -6.75 -39.63 7.97
C ILE A 549 -5.25 -39.40 7.75
N PRO A 550 -4.60 -40.15 6.84
CA PRO A 550 -3.22 -39.90 6.45
C PRO A 550 -3.01 -38.49 5.89
N ARG A 551 -1.76 -38.02 5.90
CA ARG A 551 -1.36 -36.73 5.31
C ARG A 551 -1.77 -36.65 3.85
N THR A 552 -2.51 -35.59 3.50
CA THR A 552 -3.08 -35.39 2.17
C THR A 552 -2.12 -34.71 1.18
N ALA A 553 -1.00 -34.17 1.68
CA ALA A 553 0.00 -33.47 0.87
C ALA A 553 1.40 -33.70 1.43
N THR A 554 2.40 -33.55 0.56
CA THR A 554 3.82 -33.55 0.94
C THR A 554 4.29 -32.10 1.12
N ILE A 555 5.02 -31.82 2.19
CA ILE A 555 5.54 -30.48 2.50
C ILE A 555 7.06 -30.53 2.52
N TYR A 556 7.70 -29.64 1.75
CA TYR A 556 9.13 -29.41 1.77
C TYR A 556 9.46 -28.01 2.26
N ALA A 557 10.56 -27.87 2.98
CA ALA A 557 11.12 -26.57 3.32
C ALA A 557 11.69 -25.92 2.05
N LYS A 558 11.10 -24.83 1.58
CA LYS A 558 11.55 -24.10 0.38
C LYS A 558 12.76 -23.23 0.71
N THR A 559 12.78 -22.66 1.90
CA THR A 559 13.94 -21.98 2.50
C THR A 559 14.34 -22.67 3.80
N TYR A 560 15.36 -22.16 4.50
CA TYR A 560 15.49 -22.46 5.93
C TYR A 560 14.16 -22.11 6.62
N LEU A 561 13.58 -23.10 7.29
CA LEU A 561 12.22 -23.08 7.80
C LEU A 561 12.25 -23.35 9.30
N LYS A 562 11.73 -22.41 10.08
CA LYS A 562 11.49 -22.58 11.52
C LYS A 562 9.99 -22.66 11.75
N VAL A 563 9.55 -23.69 12.46
CA VAL A 563 8.14 -23.94 12.76
C VAL A 563 7.92 -24.10 14.25
N LEU A 564 6.77 -23.61 14.74
CA LEU A 564 6.24 -23.93 16.05
C LEU A 564 5.36 -25.17 15.92
N VAL A 565 5.62 -26.20 16.73
CA VAL A 565 5.00 -27.52 16.65
C VAL A 565 4.13 -27.78 17.86
N ILE A 566 2.98 -28.41 17.64
CA ILE A 566 2.06 -28.91 18.67
C ILE A 566 1.74 -30.36 18.34
N ASN A 567 1.77 -31.27 19.33
CA ASN A 567 1.41 -32.67 19.08
C ASN A 567 -0.11 -32.85 18.92
N LYS A 568 -0.52 -33.97 18.30
CA LYS A 568 -1.91 -34.34 18.01
C LYS A 568 -2.82 -34.28 19.23
N ILE A 569 -2.41 -34.86 20.35
CA ILE A 569 -3.22 -34.97 21.57
C ILE A 569 -3.49 -33.57 22.14
N ASP A 570 -2.46 -32.75 22.27
CA ASP A 570 -2.56 -31.40 22.79
C ASP A 570 -3.39 -30.51 21.86
N PHE A 571 -3.16 -30.60 20.55
CA PHE A 571 -3.95 -29.88 19.55
C PHE A 571 -5.45 -30.25 19.62
N LEU A 572 -5.79 -31.53 19.68
CA LEU A 572 -7.19 -31.98 19.78
C LEU A 572 -7.83 -31.58 21.12
N TYR A 573 -7.10 -31.67 22.22
CA TYR A 573 -7.55 -31.21 23.53
C TYR A 573 -7.95 -29.73 23.47
N LEU A 574 -7.04 -28.89 22.97
CA LEU A 574 -7.25 -27.45 22.82
C LEU A 574 -8.43 -27.14 21.89
N MET A 575 -8.58 -27.89 20.81
CA MET A 575 -9.69 -27.72 19.86
C MET A 575 -11.06 -28.16 20.40
N LYS A 576 -11.12 -29.07 21.37
CA LYS A 576 -12.38 -29.50 21.97
C LYS A 576 -12.95 -28.44 22.91
N HIS A 577 -12.07 -27.67 23.54
CA HIS A 577 -12.43 -26.62 24.49
C HIS A 577 -12.62 -25.25 23.82
N THR A 578 -12.36 -25.15 22.52
CA THR A 578 -12.44 -23.91 21.75
C THR A 578 -13.33 -24.13 20.51
N GLY A 579 -14.09 -23.13 20.04
CA GLY A 579 -14.95 -23.26 18.84
C GLY A 579 -14.20 -23.53 17.52
N ILE A 580 -12.91 -23.85 17.58
CA ILE A 580 -11.96 -24.01 16.48
C ILE A 580 -12.24 -25.27 15.66
N LEU A 581 -12.69 -26.36 16.29
CA LEU A 581 -12.93 -27.64 15.61
C LEU A 581 -13.89 -27.56 14.43
N TYR A 582 -14.95 -26.77 14.58
CA TYR A 582 -15.89 -26.56 13.48
C TYR A 582 -15.25 -25.81 12.31
N LYS A 583 -14.49 -24.74 12.59
CA LYS A 583 -13.82 -23.92 11.56
C LYS A 583 -12.82 -24.75 10.76
N ALA A 584 -11.98 -25.51 11.46
CA ALA A 584 -10.93 -26.30 10.84
C ALA A 584 -11.49 -27.46 10.01
N LYS A 585 -12.56 -28.13 10.47
CA LYS A 585 -13.31 -29.10 9.66
C LYS A 585 -13.86 -28.49 8.38
N ASN A 586 -14.54 -27.35 8.50
CA ASN A 586 -15.12 -26.66 7.36
C ASN A 586 -14.05 -26.26 6.33
N LEU A 587 -12.97 -25.62 6.78
CA LEU A 587 -11.85 -25.21 5.94
C LEU A 587 -11.27 -26.40 5.14
N SER A 588 -11.07 -27.54 5.81
CA SER A 588 -10.56 -28.75 5.16
C SER A 588 -11.51 -29.28 4.07
N ILE A 589 -12.82 -29.28 4.31
CA ILE A 589 -13.82 -29.70 3.33
C ILE A 589 -13.80 -28.75 2.12
N ILE A 590 -13.81 -27.44 2.36
CA ILE A 590 -13.82 -26.43 1.29
C ILE A 590 -12.54 -26.50 0.45
N ARG A 591 -11.38 -26.80 1.06
CA ARG A 591 -10.11 -27.00 0.34
C ARG A 591 -10.13 -28.25 -0.54
N ALA A 592 -10.73 -29.34 -0.08
CA ALA A 592 -10.85 -30.58 -0.85
C ALA A 592 -11.78 -30.48 -2.08
N LEU A 593 -12.54 -29.38 -2.19
CA LEU A 593 -13.48 -29.13 -3.29
C LEU A 593 -12.93 -28.13 -4.33
N ASP A 594 -11.61 -28.07 -4.50
CA ASP A 594 -10.90 -27.25 -5.50
C ASP A 594 -11.18 -25.74 -5.43
N SER A 595 -11.52 -25.23 -4.24
CA SER A 595 -11.87 -23.82 -4.06
C SER A 595 -10.72 -22.86 -4.42
N TRP A 596 -9.46 -23.28 -4.32
CA TRP A 596 -8.30 -22.43 -4.62
C TRP A 596 -8.16 -22.11 -6.10
N GLU A 597 -8.33 -23.12 -6.96
CA GLU A 597 -8.31 -22.97 -8.41
C GLU A 597 -9.48 -22.07 -8.84
N LEU A 598 -10.68 -22.37 -8.32
CA LEU A 598 -11.88 -21.57 -8.60
C LEU A 598 -11.71 -20.10 -8.21
N PHE A 599 -11.14 -19.79 -7.05
CA PHE A 599 -10.87 -18.40 -6.64
C PHE A 599 -9.85 -17.70 -7.54
N SER A 600 -8.96 -18.45 -8.16
CA SER A 600 -7.95 -17.91 -9.07
C SER A 600 -8.54 -17.64 -10.47
N GLU A 601 -9.55 -18.40 -10.87
CA GLU A 601 -10.37 -18.15 -12.07
C GLU A 601 -11.34 -16.98 -11.89
N THR A 602 -11.94 -16.83 -10.70
CA THR A 602 -12.94 -15.80 -10.43
C THR A 602 -12.36 -14.39 -10.50
N PHE A 603 -12.91 -13.57 -11.41
CA PHE A 603 -12.45 -12.20 -11.70
C PHE A 603 -12.20 -11.33 -10.46
N ILE A 604 -13.08 -11.43 -9.45
CA ILE A 604 -12.98 -10.60 -8.25
C ILE A 604 -12.07 -11.19 -7.16
N PHE A 605 -11.91 -12.53 -7.11
CA PHE A 605 -11.11 -13.24 -6.11
C PHE A 605 -9.66 -13.45 -6.54
N ARG A 606 -9.35 -13.35 -7.84
CA ARG A 606 -7.97 -13.44 -8.35
C ARG A 606 -7.04 -12.39 -7.74
N CYS A 607 -7.60 -11.23 -7.34
CA CYS A 607 -6.87 -10.13 -6.73
C CYS A 607 -6.68 -10.27 -5.20
N PHE A 608 -7.21 -11.33 -4.59
CA PHE A 608 -7.09 -11.55 -3.14
C PHE A 608 -5.74 -12.19 -2.81
N SER A 609 -5.17 -11.81 -1.66
CA SER A 609 -3.98 -12.47 -1.13
C SER A 609 -4.27 -13.93 -0.76
N PRO A 610 -3.26 -14.82 -0.73
CA PRO A 610 -3.40 -16.19 -0.23
C PRO A 610 -4.11 -16.29 1.13
N THR A 611 -3.83 -15.34 2.02
CA THR A 611 -4.46 -15.23 3.34
C THR A 611 -5.94 -14.85 3.23
N GLN A 612 -6.28 -13.85 2.43
CA GLN A 612 -7.67 -13.45 2.21
C GLN A 612 -8.49 -14.59 1.60
N LYS A 613 -7.90 -15.37 0.69
CA LYS A 613 -8.51 -16.59 0.14
C LYS A 613 -8.75 -17.64 1.23
N THR A 614 -7.76 -17.90 2.08
CA THR A 614 -7.90 -18.85 3.20
C THR A 614 -8.99 -18.42 4.20
N GLU A 615 -9.00 -17.14 4.58
CA GLU A 615 -10.04 -16.58 5.45
C GLU A 615 -11.44 -16.69 4.83
N LEU A 616 -11.54 -16.50 3.51
CA LEU A 616 -12.80 -16.68 2.78
C LEU A 616 -13.25 -18.14 2.79
N GLN A 617 -12.35 -19.10 2.53
CA GLN A 617 -12.65 -20.54 2.59
C GLN A 617 -13.20 -20.94 3.96
N ALA A 618 -12.62 -20.41 5.04
CA ALA A 618 -13.03 -20.72 6.41
C ALA A 618 -14.49 -20.32 6.72
N ILE A 619 -15.05 -19.34 6.00
CA ILE A 619 -16.41 -18.83 6.22
C ILE A 619 -17.42 -19.24 5.14
N MET A 620 -16.99 -19.95 4.10
CA MET A 620 -17.85 -20.51 3.06
C MET A 620 -18.49 -21.82 3.50
N ASP A 621 -19.67 -22.10 2.98
CA ASP A 621 -20.31 -23.41 3.07
C ASP A 621 -20.49 -23.98 1.64
N TYR A 622 -20.53 -25.29 1.46
CA TYR A 622 -20.74 -25.93 0.15
C TYR A 622 -22.16 -26.52 0.04
N ARG A 623 -22.80 -26.39 -1.13
CA ARG A 623 -24.14 -26.93 -1.40
C ARG A 623 -24.31 -27.36 -2.86
N ILE A 624 -25.24 -28.30 -3.08
CA ILE A 624 -25.73 -28.67 -4.41
C ILE A 624 -27.17 -28.17 -4.54
N ILE A 625 -27.45 -27.40 -5.59
CA ILE A 625 -28.78 -26.90 -5.94
C ILE A 625 -29.28 -27.74 -7.11
N LYS A 626 -30.44 -28.38 -6.96
CA LYS A 626 -30.99 -29.26 -7.99
C LYS A 626 -31.52 -28.49 -9.18
N LYS A 627 -31.46 -29.09 -10.36
CA LYS A 627 -32.05 -28.56 -11.59
C LYS A 627 -33.48 -28.07 -11.39
N ASN A 628 -33.82 -26.96 -12.05
CA ASN A 628 -35.11 -26.27 -11.96
C ASN A 628 -35.47 -25.71 -10.56
N THR A 629 -34.51 -25.62 -9.64
CA THR A 629 -34.75 -25.04 -8.32
C THR A 629 -34.42 -23.54 -8.31
N PRO A 630 -35.39 -22.65 -8.02
CA PRO A 630 -35.11 -21.25 -7.76
C PRO A 630 -34.49 -21.10 -6.37
N PHE A 631 -33.37 -20.38 -6.27
CA PHE A 631 -32.62 -20.23 -5.00
C PHE A 631 -32.30 -18.78 -4.63
N ILE A 632 -32.61 -17.84 -5.54
CA ILE A 632 -32.69 -16.42 -5.25
C ILE A 632 -34.01 -15.94 -5.84
N LYS A 633 -34.80 -15.21 -5.06
CA LYS A 633 -35.98 -14.52 -5.55
C LYS A 633 -35.84 -13.01 -5.39
N LYS A 634 -36.27 -12.27 -6.40
CA LYS A 634 -36.33 -10.81 -6.36
C LYS A 634 -37.23 -10.36 -5.20
N GLY A 635 -36.77 -9.37 -4.45
CA GLY A 635 -37.48 -8.84 -3.28
C GLY A 635 -37.21 -9.59 -1.98
N GLU A 636 -36.60 -10.79 -2.01
CA GLU A 636 -36.18 -11.47 -0.79
C GLU A 636 -34.91 -10.86 -0.21
N LYS A 637 -34.73 -11.03 1.11
CA LYS A 637 -33.55 -10.52 1.81
C LYS A 637 -32.29 -11.24 1.31
N ALA A 638 -31.29 -10.48 0.90
CA ALA A 638 -29.99 -10.95 0.44
C ALA A 638 -29.16 -11.51 1.61
N ILE A 639 -29.41 -12.77 1.95
CA ILE A 639 -28.75 -13.46 3.08
C ILE A 639 -27.47 -14.17 2.62
N ASN A 640 -27.39 -14.60 1.36
CA ASN A 640 -26.26 -15.36 0.83
C ASN A 640 -25.69 -14.75 -0.46
N ALA A 641 -24.42 -14.96 -0.69
CA ALA A 641 -23.79 -14.86 -2.01
C ALA A 641 -23.36 -16.25 -2.46
N TYR A 642 -23.26 -16.46 -3.76
CA TYR A 642 -23.02 -17.77 -4.36
C TYR A 642 -21.87 -17.69 -5.34
N LEU A 643 -20.88 -18.55 -5.18
CA LEU A 643 -19.82 -18.77 -6.16
C LEU A 643 -20.09 -20.11 -6.86
N ILE A 644 -20.22 -20.09 -8.18
CA ILE A 644 -20.53 -21.31 -8.95
C ILE A 644 -19.26 -22.12 -9.17
N LYS A 645 -19.26 -23.37 -8.70
CA LYS A 645 -18.19 -24.35 -8.95
C LYS A 645 -18.43 -25.13 -10.24
N SER A 646 -19.67 -25.56 -10.48
CA SER A 646 -20.10 -26.30 -11.68
C SER A 646 -21.60 -26.10 -11.92
N GLY A 647 -22.07 -26.39 -13.14
CA GLY A 647 -23.45 -26.18 -13.57
C GLY A 647 -23.75 -24.77 -14.08
N LYS A 648 -25.00 -24.54 -14.47
CA LYS A 648 -25.48 -23.29 -15.08
C LYS A 648 -26.66 -22.70 -14.32
N VAL A 649 -26.68 -21.38 -14.20
CA VAL A 649 -27.72 -20.61 -13.51
C VAL A 649 -28.26 -19.54 -14.46
N LYS A 650 -29.59 -19.48 -14.60
CA LYS A 650 -30.26 -18.35 -15.25
C LYS A 650 -30.52 -17.25 -14.23
N ILE A 651 -30.05 -16.04 -14.52
CA ILE A 651 -30.29 -14.84 -13.71
C ILE A 651 -31.21 -13.90 -14.49
N THR A 652 -32.31 -13.50 -13.86
CA THR A 652 -33.31 -12.61 -14.48
C THR A 652 -33.44 -11.36 -13.61
N GLY A 653 -33.01 -10.21 -14.13
CA GLY A 653 -33.22 -8.89 -13.52
C GLY A 653 -34.43 -8.16 -14.09
N GLN A 654 -34.61 -6.89 -13.73
CA GLN A 654 -35.72 -6.08 -14.24
C GLN A 654 -35.59 -5.75 -15.74
N SER A 655 -34.37 -5.55 -16.21
CA SER A 655 -34.05 -5.12 -17.58
C SER A 655 -33.08 -6.06 -18.30
N PHE A 656 -32.73 -7.20 -17.69
CA PHE A 656 -31.74 -8.12 -18.24
C PHE A 656 -32.05 -9.58 -17.92
N THR A 657 -31.54 -10.49 -18.75
CA THR A 657 -31.46 -11.92 -18.46
C THR A 657 -30.10 -12.41 -18.92
N CYS A 658 -29.41 -13.17 -18.07
CA CYS A 658 -28.08 -13.73 -18.39
C CYS A 658 -27.91 -15.13 -17.81
N GLU A 659 -26.90 -15.85 -18.29
CA GLU A 659 -26.48 -17.15 -17.76
C GLU A 659 -25.17 -16.97 -16.99
N ALA A 660 -25.13 -17.49 -15.77
CA ALA A 660 -23.93 -17.58 -14.94
C ALA A 660 -23.45 -19.04 -14.91
N LYS A 661 -22.13 -19.22 -14.92
CA LYS A 661 -21.42 -20.50 -15.01
C LYS A 661 -20.28 -20.55 -14.01
N ARG A 662 -19.46 -21.62 -14.08
CA ARG A 662 -18.25 -21.78 -13.26
C ARG A 662 -17.46 -20.47 -13.18
N SER A 663 -16.98 -20.16 -11.98
CA SER A 663 -16.23 -18.96 -11.59
C SER A 663 -17.03 -17.67 -11.45
N ASP A 664 -18.30 -17.65 -11.88
CA ASP A 664 -19.17 -16.48 -11.68
C ASP A 664 -19.60 -16.38 -10.21
N PHE A 665 -19.56 -15.14 -9.70
CA PHE A 665 -19.95 -14.80 -8.34
C PHE A 665 -21.27 -14.03 -8.34
N ILE A 666 -22.32 -14.69 -7.88
CA ILE A 666 -23.67 -14.14 -7.76
C ILE A 666 -23.84 -13.52 -6.38
N ALA A 667 -23.87 -12.20 -6.32
CA ALA A 667 -24.14 -11.45 -5.11
C ALA A 667 -24.90 -10.17 -5.45
N ASN A 668 -25.87 -9.78 -4.62
CA ASN A 668 -26.31 -8.40 -4.64
C ASN A 668 -25.27 -7.58 -3.88
N ILE A 669 -24.53 -6.65 -4.52
CA ILE A 669 -23.51 -5.85 -3.81
C ILE A 669 -24.10 -4.53 -3.26
N SER A 670 -25.32 -4.16 -3.66
CA SER A 670 -26.00 -2.93 -3.23
C SER A 670 -26.32 -2.88 -1.72
N PHE A 671 -26.29 -4.02 -1.02
CA PHE A 671 -26.44 -4.04 0.45
C PHE A 671 -25.26 -3.42 1.19
N LEU A 672 -24.08 -3.28 0.56
CA LEU A 672 -22.96 -2.54 1.16
C LEU A 672 -23.27 -1.04 1.26
N ARG A 673 -24.35 -0.58 0.61
CA ARG A 673 -24.74 0.83 0.51
C ARG A 673 -26.09 1.12 1.18
N ARG A 674 -27.17 0.38 0.92
CA ARG A 674 -28.52 0.73 1.43
C ARG A 674 -29.60 -0.36 1.44
N TYR A 675 -29.59 -1.33 0.52
CA TYR A 675 -30.75 -2.24 0.33
C TYR A 675 -30.39 -3.72 0.53
N PRO A 676 -30.96 -4.40 1.55
CA PRO A 676 -30.63 -5.78 1.85
C PRO A 676 -31.49 -6.79 1.07
N PHE A 677 -32.01 -6.48 -0.11
CA PHE A 677 -32.94 -7.34 -0.87
C PHE A 677 -32.44 -7.60 -2.29
N TYR A 678 -32.55 -8.83 -2.80
CA TYR A 678 -32.16 -9.15 -4.19
C TYR A 678 -33.01 -8.36 -5.20
N ASN A 679 -32.36 -7.86 -6.26
CA ASN A 679 -33.01 -7.17 -7.37
C ASN A 679 -33.18 -8.07 -8.63
N PHE A 680 -32.87 -9.35 -8.51
CA PHE A 680 -32.94 -10.36 -9.57
C PHE A 680 -33.38 -11.71 -8.99
N ASP A 681 -33.87 -12.59 -9.86
CA ASP A 681 -34.14 -14.00 -9.59
C ASP A 681 -32.99 -14.87 -10.11
N ALA A 682 -32.72 -16.02 -9.45
CA ALA A 682 -31.77 -17.02 -9.94
C ALA A 682 -32.38 -18.44 -9.91
N LEU A 683 -32.31 -19.11 -11.06
CA LEU A 683 -32.83 -20.45 -11.30
C LEU A 683 -31.70 -21.38 -11.76
N ALA A 684 -31.55 -22.53 -11.12
CA ALA A 684 -30.63 -23.58 -11.56
C ALA A 684 -31.13 -24.23 -12.85
N LEU A 685 -30.33 -24.18 -13.92
CA LEU A 685 -30.64 -24.83 -15.21
C LEU A 685 -30.19 -26.30 -15.24
N ASP A 686 -29.19 -26.64 -14.43
CA ASP A 686 -28.65 -27.98 -14.20
C ASP A 686 -28.58 -28.25 -12.69
N ASP A 687 -28.06 -29.41 -12.26
CA ASP A 687 -27.56 -29.55 -10.89
C ASP A 687 -26.32 -28.64 -10.75
N VAL A 688 -26.39 -27.68 -9.83
CA VAL A 688 -25.36 -26.63 -9.65
C VAL A 688 -24.66 -26.83 -8.32
N GLU A 689 -23.34 -27.03 -8.36
CA GLU A 689 -22.51 -26.99 -7.16
C GLU A 689 -22.09 -25.55 -6.87
N VAL A 690 -22.32 -25.09 -5.64
CA VAL A 690 -22.02 -23.72 -5.23
C VAL A 690 -21.32 -23.67 -3.89
N PHE A 691 -20.41 -22.71 -3.75
CA PHE A 691 -19.99 -22.22 -2.45
C PHE A 691 -20.88 -21.05 -2.03
N THR A 692 -21.51 -21.16 -0.88
CA THR A 692 -22.38 -20.14 -0.32
C THR A 692 -21.65 -19.33 0.75
N LEU A 693 -21.75 -18.00 0.67
CA LEU A 693 -21.25 -17.06 1.67
C LEU A 693 -22.42 -16.42 2.40
N ASN A 694 -22.60 -16.76 3.67
CA ASN A 694 -23.60 -16.10 4.49
C ASN A 694 -23.16 -14.67 4.83
N MET A 695 -24.05 -13.70 4.62
CA MET A 695 -23.74 -12.29 4.83
C MET A 695 -23.42 -11.93 6.28
N LYS A 696 -23.89 -12.69 7.28
CA LYS A 696 -23.48 -12.48 8.69
C LYS A 696 -22.00 -12.79 8.92
N LYS A 697 -21.42 -13.73 8.16
CA LYS A 697 -19.98 -14.06 8.21
C LYS A 697 -19.17 -13.17 7.25
N PHE A 698 -19.73 -12.86 6.08
CA PHE A 698 -19.02 -12.11 5.03
C PHE A 698 -18.84 -10.62 5.36
N LYS A 699 -19.81 -9.97 6.03
CA LYS A 699 -19.68 -8.56 6.44
C LYS A 699 -18.47 -8.31 7.35
N PRO A 700 -18.27 -9.06 8.45
CA PRO A 700 -17.05 -8.96 9.26
C PRO A 700 -15.76 -9.21 8.46
N PHE A 701 -15.78 -10.15 7.50
CA PHE A 701 -14.64 -10.38 6.61
C PHE A 701 -14.32 -9.14 5.76
N LEU A 702 -15.31 -8.48 5.18
CA LEU A 702 -15.14 -7.25 4.40
C LEU A 702 -14.71 -6.05 5.25
N GLU A 703 -15.12 -5.99 6.51
CA GLU A 703 -14.67 -4.97 7.46
C GLU A 703 -13.19 -5.14 7.85
N LYS A 704 -12.72 -6.39 7.90
CA LYS A 704 -11.30 -6.73 8.08
C LYS A 704 -10.49 -6.55 6.80
N ASN A 705 -11.13 -6.66 5.64
CA ASN A 705 -10.51 -6.53 4.31
C ASN A 705 -11.17 -5.40 3.49
N PRO A 706 -11.00 -4.13 3.90
CA PRO A 706 -11.69 -3.00 3.27
C PRO A 706 -11.33 -2.79 1.80
N GLY A 707 -10.11 -3.16 1.39
CA GLY A 707 -9.70 -3.15 0.00
C GLY A 707 -10.54 -4.06 -0.90
N ILE A 708 -10.88 -5.26 -0.41
CA ILE A 708 -11.79 -6.18 -1.09
C ILE A 708 -13.18 -5.54 -1.24
N LYS A 709 -13.68 -4.92 -0.17
CA LYS A 709 -14.98 -4.23 -0.18
C LYS A 709 -15.01 -3.12 -1.24
N VAL A 710 -13.95 -2.33 -1.37
CA VAL A 710 -13.85 -1.29 -2.41
C VAL A 710 -13.82 -1.91 -3.80
N LYS A 711 -13.00 -2.95 -4.03
CA LYS A 711 -12.90 -3.63 -5.32
C LYS A 711 -14.25 -4.24 -5.74
N LEU A 712 -15.01 -4.84 -4.81
CA LEU A 712 -16.39 -5.30 -5.03
C LEU A 712 -17.34 -4.19 -5.46
N ILE A 713 -17.19 -2.98 -4.92
CA ILE A 713 -18.04 -1.84 -5.27
C ILE A 713 -17.62 -1.21 -6.60
N LYS A 714 -16.32 -1.10 -6.87
CA LYS A 714 -15.77 -0.31 -7.99
C LYS A 714 -15.47 -1.12 -9.24
N LEU A 715 -15.29 -2.45 -9.13
CA LEU A 715 -14.97 -3.33 -10.25
C LEU A 715 -16.16 -4.19 -10.70
N ASN A 716 -17.32 -4.14 -10.01
CA ASN A 716 -18.48 -4.92 -10.44
C ASN A 716 -19.11 -4.29 -11.70
N PRO A 717 -19.08 -4.97 -12.86
CA PRO A 717 -19.67 -4.45 -14.10
C PRO A 717 -21.18 -4.23 -13.98
N LEU A 718 -21.88 -4.94 -13.09
CA LEU A 718 -23.32 -4.79 -12.85
C LEU A 718 -23.69 -3.54 -12.05
N ASN A 719 -22.73 -2.79 -11.48
CA ASN A 719 -23.02 -1.47 -10.88
C ASN A 719 -23.18 -0.38 -11.94
N ASN A 720 -22.90 -0.68 -13.21
CA ASN A 720 -23.12 0.19 -14.36
C ASN A 720 -24.40 -0.17 -15.14
N ILE A 721 -25.27 -1.05 -14.60
CA ILE A 721 -26.55 -1.45 -15.19
C ILE A 721 -27.69 -1.15 -14.22
#